data_AF-A0A4R3LTY4-F1
#
_entry.id   AF-A0A4R3LTY4-F1
#
_cell.length_a   1.000
_cell.length_b   1.000
_cell.length_c   1.000
_cell.angle_alpha   90.00
_cell.angle_beta   90.00
_cell.angle_gamma   90.00
#
_symmetry.space_group_name_H-M   'P 1'
#
loop_
_entity.id
_entity.type
_entity.pdbx_description
1 polymer ?
#
loop_
_entity_poly.entity_id
_entity_poly.type
_entity_poly.pdbx_seq_one_letter_code
_entity_poly.pdbx_strand_id
1 'polypeptide(L)'
;MISVIVYGRNDSRGYGMAKRVAISLNVLATQIDQGAGEILFVDYNTPDHLPTLPELIWDTLTAQTLGRLRVLRVRPAHHARFASLTPLPVIESIARNVALRRSDPRNRWILSTNTDALVAPRGDRPLCAVVADLPDGLYGLPRFELSERSWEGFNRTDPEECVSLAAAWADEACLRETVYGVDEVLFDNPGDFQLAPRATLIEIGGFEEEMLLGWHVDHNLAKRLSFRLGAVRSLAEHFDLYHLGHSRNVVDTHSRHRLQNSTFRFVASVEAADAMHDRARWGLEREAVEEIRFDVVPGEQVRTVCRAIMAPLDGARPASRYTPDSFDTFHYDARPASAHLLDLLSCHSTGTVLAYSGARRGVLDLLRKGLSALGFTKKLLVPSSIADHLGADGLPEIQVGDDVAVLRTADVLIFEFGLDAETPASDPAAVRALDTVAQLLAEAAQGESSRAPEGPARLFIAVNSVHTRFEHLVDETIAVGTSPFATRLRYGPPHRPVGAGTTAPLRAHPEEQAHARGLLRVLADGKAPSADMRLDIAAHATLILEAIRSSADQGEAWADLDRLTERLSAVVHPPADLAGLAFEPGPSPPTLSGPARIASWNEGEWASVARYFSRVRSGWTWERAQILDGIATCFSSGRYARALVVSEHEDQIVNAVAARFGSIDVMDVRELFGEPAVLTSERRFAPELHPAYKVRRVTLGSVQPRMYDVIVLPHASAFKGGVGRLDEVAAPLSAALSPKGLLVVGGEVSLLGRTDAMRPALSAAGKDGFADTFHRFAGLRLKDPGRLALGKEDLALVGTRDQRDRGLPVLGICEDGDVLWPYVWFFEKLSSEPPQPSARSFKSALRDLRLGEQIANLHLGAGAERNGPRIVAGRTMAEGHAIYGPFLALEGGDYRVTLAFSRLAGRRGAPKTTRAVVEVSAGDEILVQETIGLAQSVQPDRTALALDFTLTADPKPLEIRLWTNGHVDFELESAKIARR
;
A
#
# COMPACT_ATOMS: atom_id res chain seq x y z
N MET A 1 -49.50 -1.77 7.68
CA MET A 1 -48.40 -0.97 8.26
C MET A 1 -47.06 -1.48 7.70
N ILE A 2 -46.09 -0.58 7.48
CA ILE A 2 -44.91 -0.81 6.64
C ILE A 2 -43.65 -0.22 7.30
N SER A 3 -42.54 -0.96 7.29
CA SER A 3 -41.21 -0.43 7.61
C SER A 3 -40.40 -0.29 6.33
N VAL A 4 -39.88 0.90 6.07
CA VAL A 4 -38.99 1.16 4.94
C VAL A 4 -37.55 1.04 5.42
N ILE A 5 -36.74 0.25 4.72
CA ILE A 5 -35.32 0.02 5.03
C ILE A 5 -34.48 0.62 3.93
N VAL A 6 -33.61 1.55 4.32
CA VAL A 6 -32.59 2.17 3.48
C VAL A 6 -31.26 2.20 4.22
N TYR A 7 -30.15 2.36 3.51
CA TYR A 7 -28.83 2.45 4.12
C TYR A 7 -27.93 3.43 3.34
N GLY A 8 -26.94 3.96 4.01
CA GLY A 8 -25.97 4.85 3.38
C GLY A 8 -24.76 5.09 4.28
N ARG A 9 -23.88 5.97 3.82
CA ARG A 9 -22.67 6.40 4.53
C ARG A 9 -22.40 7.85 4.23
N ASN A 10 -21.83 8.57 5.19
CA ASN A 10 -21.40 9.95 5.02
C ASN A 10 -20.03 10.03 4.31
N ASP A 11 -19.99 9.75 3.00
CA ASP A 11 -18.76 9.75 2.18
C ASP A 11 -18.94 10.35 0.77
N SER A 12 -20.08 10.99 0.50
CA SER A 12 -20.43 11.58 -0.80
C SER A 12 -20.36 10.61 -2.00
N ARG A 13 -20.49 9.29 -1.78
CA ARG A 13 -20.47 8.27 -2.83
C ARG A 13 -21.41 8.59 -4.00
N GLY A 14 -20.90 8.48 -5.22
CA GLY A 14 -21.69 8.62 -6.45
C GLY A 14 -22.18 10.05 -6.72
N TYR A 15 -21.46 11.10 -6.31
CA TYR A 15 -21.81 12.52 -6.58
C TYR A 15 -23.14 13.00 -5.96
N GLY A 16 -23.13 13.92 -5.01
CA GLY A 16 -24.37 14.54 -4.52
C GLY A 16 -25.25 13.64 -3.63
N MET A 17 -24.66 12.62 -2.98
CA MET A 17 -25.33 11.68 -2.07
C MET A 17 -26.28 12.37 -1.07
N ALA A 18 -25.82 13.42 -0.39
CA ALA A 18 -26.62 14.18 0.58
C ALA A 18 -27.93 14.72 -0.01
N LYS A 19 -27.91 15.19 -1.27
CA LYS A 19 -29.11 15.69 -1.95
C LYS A 19 -30.06 14.55 -2.31
N ARG A 20 -29.54 13.46 -2.90
CA ARG A 20 -30.37 12.31 -3.28
C ARG A 20 -31.07 11.69 -2.08
N VAL A 21 -30.32 11.48 -0.98
CA VAL A 21 -30.86 10.92 0.25
C VAL A 21 -31.95 11.82 0.84
N ALA A 22 -31.74 13.13 0.91
CA ALA A 22 -32.76 14.05 1.40
C ALA A 22 -34.06 13.99 0.57
N ILE A 23 -33.95 14.02 -0.76
CA ILE A 23 -35.11 13.93 -1.66
C ILE A 23 -35.82 12.59 -1.48
N SER A 24 -35.09 11.47 -1.56
CA SER A 24 -35.64 10.13 -1.44
C SER A 24 -36.34 9.92 -0.09
N LEU A 25 -35.71 10.31 1.02
CA LEU A 25 -36.32 10.19 2.35
C LEU A 25 -37.58 11.04 2.49
N ASN A 26 -37.58 12.27 1.96
CA ASN A 26 -38.74 13.14 2.01
C ASN A 26 -39.89 12.60 1.16
N VAL A 27 -39.62 12.06 -0.03
CA VAL A 27 -40.64 11.40 -0.87
C VAL A 27 -41.15 10.12 -0.19
N LEU A 28 -40.27 9.26 0.33
CA LEU A 28 -40.68 8.04 1.05
C LEU A 28 -41.58 8.37 2.26
N ALA A 29 -41.29 9.45 2.97
CA ALA A 29 -42.09 9.87 4.11
C ALA A 29 -43.53 10.24 3.73
N THR A 30 -43.79 10.78 2.53
CA THR A 30 -45.16 11.05 2.03
C THR A 30 -45.93 9.78 1.68
N GLN A 31 -45.22 8.69 1.40
CA GLN A 31 -45.80 7.40 1.01
C GLN A 31 -46.26 6.54 2.20
N ILE A 32 -45.97 6.94 3.44
CA ILE A 32 -46.24 6.15 4.64
C ILE A 32 -47.06 6.91 5.69
N ASP A 33 -47.95 6.17 6.37
CA ASP A 33 -48.84 6.71 7.40
C ASP A 33 -48.07 7.20 8.65
N GLN A 34 -48.52 8.30 9.26
CA GLN A 34 -47.92 8.92 10.44
C GLN A 34 -47.99 8.03 11.69
N GLY A 35 -49.06 7.24 11.87
CA GLY A 35 -49.28 6.48 13.12
C GLY A 35 -48.67 5.08 13.16
N ALA A 36 -48.07 4.64 12.05
CA ALA A 36 -47.87 3.23 11.76
C ALA A 36 -46.62 2.91 10.91
N GLY A 37 -46.20 3.84 10.06
CA GLY A 37 -45.03 3.66 9.20
C GLY A 37 -43.75 4.15 9.87
N GLU A 38 -42.63 3.52 9.51
CA GLU A 38 -41.30 3.98 9.93
C GLU A 38 -40.31 3.91 8.78
N ILE A 39 -39.26 4.72 8.85
CA ILE A 39 -38.09 4.64 7.97
C ILE A 39 -36.88 4.31 8.83
N LEU A 40 -36.27 3.16 8.59
CA LEU A 40 -35.00 2.77 9.20
C LEU A 40 -33.88 3.10 8.21
N PHE A 41 -33.05 4.07 8.57
CA PHE A 41 -31.84 4.40 7.84
C PHE A 41 -30.64 3.80 8.55
N VAL A 42 -29.93 2.88 7.91
CA VAL A 42 -28.68 2.34 8.44
C VAL A 42 -27.52 3.18 7.98
N ASP A 43 -26.95 3.98 8.89
CA ASP A 43 -25.70 4.68 8.63
C ASP A 43 -24.53 3.71 8.88
N TYR A 44 -23.85 3.33 7.81
CA TYR A 44 -22.93 2.21 7.81
C TYR A 44 -21.48 2.67 7.67
N ASN A 45 -20.68 2.39 8.70
CA ASN A 45 -19.23 2.58 8.74
C ASN A 45 -18.79 4.04 8.50
N THR A 46 -19.67 5.03 8.74
CA THR A 46 -19.25 6.43 8.83
C THR A 46 -18.21 6.59 9.94
N PRO A 47 -17.07 7.27 9.69
CA PRO A 47 -16.06 7.50 10.72
C PRO A 47 -16.64 8.08 12.01
N ASP A 48 -16.15 7.66 13.18
CA ASP A 48 -16.74 8.02 14.47
C ASP A 48 -16.69 9.53 14.77
N HIS A 49 -15.75 10.26 14.16
CA HIS A 49 -15.61 11.71 14.29
C HIS A 49 -16.52 12.51 13.35
N LEU A 50 -17.28 11.84 12.49
CA LEU A 50 -18.27 12.46 11.60
C LEU A 50 -19.68 12.17 12.11
N PRO A 51 -20.63 13.11 11.92
CA PRO A 51 -22.05 12.81 12.12
C PRO A 51 -22.53 11.80 11.07
N THR A 52 -23.62 11.09 11.36
CA THR A 52 -24.29 10.24 10.37
C THR A 52 -24.80 11.08 9.19
N LEU A 53 -25.02 10.43 8.03
CA LEU A 53 -25.53 11.16 6.86
C LEU A 53 -26.88 11.86 7.15
N PRO A 54 -27.86 11.25 7.84
CA PRO A 54 -29.10 11.95 8.18
C PRO A 54 -28.94 13.12 9.16
N GLU A 55 -27.99 13.05 10.10
CA GLU A 55 -27.67 14.20 10.96
C GLU A 55 -27.07 15.36 10.15
N LEU A 56 -26.20 15.06 9.18
CA LEU A 56 -25.58 16.06 8.31
C LEU A 56 -26.60 16.82 7.45
N ILE A 57 -27.68 16.15 7.02
CA ILE A 57 -28.70 16.72 6.12
C ILE A 57 -30.00 17.09 6.85
N TRP A 58 -30.00 17.06 8.19
CA TRP A 58 -31.19 17.22 9.03
C TRP A 58 -32.01 18.46 8.67
N ASP A 59 -31.34 19.57 8.36
CA ASP A 59 -31.94 20.86 8.00
C ASP A 59 -32.72 20.84 6.67
N THR A 60 -32.50 19.79 5.86
CA THR A 60 -33.18 19.58 4.57
C THR A 60 -34.25 18.48 4.62
N LEU A 61 -34.44 17.83 5.77
CA LEU A 61 -35.47 16.83 5.97
C LEU A 61 -36.78 17.49 6.44
N THR A 62 -37.91 17.04 5.90
CA THR A 62 -39.21 17.55 6.35
C THR A 62 -39.55 17.07 7.76
N ALA A 63 -40.43 17.79 8.47
CA ALA A 63 -40.93 17.36 9.78
C ALA A 63 -41.58 15.96 9.71
N GLN A 64 -42.24 15.64 8.60
CA GLN A 64 -42.84 14.33 8.34
C GLN A 64 -41.79 13.23 8.26
N THR A 65 -40.66 13.49 7.61
CA THR A 65 -39.51 12.58 7.56
C THR A 65 -38.89 12.40 8.93
N LEU A 66 -38.55 13.50 9.61
CA LEU A 66 -37.91 13.47 10.93
C LEU A 66 -38.75 12.70 11.96
N GLY A 67 -40.08 12.87 11.94
CA GLY A 67 -41.00 12.17 12.83
C GLY A 67 -41.11 10.66 12.60
N ARG A 68 -40.57 10.12 11.49
CA ARG A 68 -40.62 8.70 11.13
C ARG A 68 -39.25 8.04 11.01
N LEU A 69 -38.20 8.85 10.98
CA LEU A 69 -36.84 8.41 10.72
C LEU A 69 -36.16 7.91 11.99
N ARG A 70 -35.73 6.65 11.95
CA ARG A 70 -34.85 6.03 12.95
C ARG A 70 -33.52 5.74 12.28
N VAL A 71 -32.44 6.31 12.80
CA VAL A 71 -31.10 6.08 12.25
C VAL A 71 -30.40 5.02 13.08
N LEU A 72 -30.01 3.92 12.46
CA LEU A 72 -29.26 2.83 13.08
C LEU A 72 -27.80 2.97 12.70
N ARG A 73 -26.94 3.36 13.64
CA ARG A 73 -25.52 3.62 13.36
C ARG A 73 -24.69 2.37 13.54
N VAL A 74 -24.22 1.81 12.42
CA VAL A 74 -23.23 0.73 12.39
C VAL A 74 -21.83 1.36 12.34
N ARG A 75 -21.22 1.51 13.52
CA ARG A 75 -19.88 2.11 13.68
C ARG A 75 -18.74 1.33 12.97
N PRO A 76 -17.58 1.98 12.70
CA PRO A 76 -16.42 1.31 12.09
C PRO A 76 -15.93 0.07 12.83
N ALA A 77 -16.02 0.04 14.16
CA ALA A 77 -15.69 -1.14 14.97
C ALA A 77 -16.53 -2.38 14.60
N HIS A 78 -17.80 -2.19 14.22
CA HIS A 78 -18.63 -3.30 13.74
C HIS A 78 -18.16 -3.80 12.37
N HIS A 79 -17.80 -2.87 11.47
CA HIS A 79 -17.32 -3.21 10.12
C HIS A 79 -15.94 -3.85 10.11
N ALA A 80 -15.07 -3.54 11.08
CA ALA A 80 -13.68 -4.00 11.13
C ALA A 80 -13.51 -5.52 10.97
N ARG A 81 -14.47 -6.33 11.45
CA ARG A 81 -14.46 -7.80 11.30
C ARG A 81 -14.62 -8.29 9.85
N PHE A 82 -15.09 -7.43 8.96
CA PHE A 82 -15.27 -7.71 7.54
C PHE A 82 -14.23 -7.01 6.67
N ALA A 83 -13.45 -6.07 7.22
CA ALA A 83 -12.55 -5.22 6.44
C ALA A 83 -11.46 -6.01 5.68
N SER A 84 -11.08 -7.19 6.15
CA SER A 84 -10.16 -8.10 5.44
C SER A 84 -10.85 -8.96 4.37
N LEU A 85 -12.18 -9.05 4.40
CA LEU A 85 -12.99 -9.89 3.52
C LEU A 85 -13.64 -9.09 2.38
N THR A 86 -13.70 -7.77 2.50
CA THR A 86 -14.26 -6.89 1.48
C THR A 86 -13.55 -5.54 1.46
N PRO A 87 -13.28 -4.98 0.27
CA PRO A 87 -12.80 -3.60 0.16
C PRO A 87 -13.95 -2.58 0.25
N LEU A 88 -15.22 -3.02 0.29
CA LEU A 88 -16.35 -2.10 0.26
C LEU A 88 -16.54 -1.41 1.62
N PRO A 89 -16.67 -0.07 1.65
CA PRO A 89 -16.92 0.66 2.89
C PRO A 89 -18.30 0.38 3.48
N VAL A 90 -19.22 -0.18 2.68
CA VAL A 90 -20.60 -0.49 3.05
C VAL A 90 -20.95 -1.90 2.58
N ILE A 91 -21.54 -2.71 3.46
CA ILE A 91 -21.97 -4.07 3.16
C ILE A 91 -23.49 -4.11 3.23
N GLU A 92 -24.12 -4.11 2.05
CA GLU A 92 -25.57 -3.99 1.88
C GLU A 92 -26.36 -5.05 2.64
N SER A 93 -25.98 -6.33 2.53
CA SER A 93 -26.71 -7.43 3.17
C SER A 93 -26.78 -7.27 4.69
N ILE A 94 -25.65 -6.92 5.30
CA ILE A 94 -25.56 -6.67 6.74
C ILE A 94 -26.36 -5.43 7.13
N ALA A 95 -26.22 -4.33 6.40
CA ALA A 95 -26.94 -3.10 6.68
C ALA A 95 -28.46 -3.34 6.66
N ARG A 96 -28.98 -3.98 5.61
CA ARG A 96 -30.41 -4.27 5.49
C ARG A 96 -30.89 -5.23 6.58
N ASN A 97 -30.10 -6.24 6.97
CA ASN A 97 -30.44 -7.14 8.08
C ASN A 97 -30.45 -6.43 9.44
N VAL A 98 -29.53 -5.51 9.70
CA VAL A 98 -29.52 -4.69 10.93
C VAL A 98 -30.83 -3.95 11.12
N ALA A 99 -31.36 -3.35 10.04
CA ALA A 99 -32.66 -2.68 10.05
C ALA A 99 -33.83 -3.67 10.11
N LEU A 100 -33.81 -4.75 9.32
CA LEU A 100 -34.88 -5.74 9.30
C LEU A 100 -35.15 -6.29 10.70
N ARG A 101 -34.08 -6.61 11.44
CA ARG A 101 -34.19 -7.09 12.82
C ARG A 101 -34.76 -6.07 13.81
N ARG A 102 -34.52 -4.78 13.57
CA ARG A 102 -34.91 -3.66 14.45
C ARG A 102 -36.19 -2.95 13.97
N SER A 103 -36.78 -3.42 12.88
CA SER A 103 -38.08 -2.97 12.38
C SER A 103 -39.20 -3.36 13.35
N ASP A 104 -40.22 -2.50 13.44
CA ASP A 104 -41.40 -2.66 14.28
C ASP A 104 -42.11 -3.98 13.97
N PRO A 105 -42.24 -4.90 14.95
CA PRO A 105 -42.89 -6.19 14.74
C PRO A 105 -44.39 -6.08 14.41
N ARG A 106 -45.02 -4.91 14.63
CA ARG A 106 -46.41 -4.65 14.25
C ARG A 106 -46.56 -4.37 12.75
N ASN A 107 -45.46 -4.07 12.06
CA ASN A 107 -45.48 -3.82 10.62
C ASN A 107 -45.49 -5.15 9.84
N ARG A 108 -46.55 -5.34 9.06
CA ARG A 108 -46.72 -6.51 8.19
C ARG A 108 -45.70 -6.52 7.06
N TRP A 109 -45.34 -5.35 6.54
CA TRP A 109 -44.56 -5.20 5.32
C TRP A 109 -43.20 -4.57 5.57
N ILE A 110 -42.20 -5.05 4.83
CA ILE A 110 -40.91 -4.39 4.68
C ILE A 110 -40.80 -3.93 3.23
N LEU A 111 -40.48 -2.66 3.02
CA LEU A 111 -39.95 -2.17 1.76
C LEU A 111 -38.44 -2.02 1.91
N SER A 112 -37.68 -2.83 1.18
CA SER A 112 -36.24 -2.65 0.99
C SER A 112 -36.01 -1.83 -0.28
N THR A 113 -35.38 -0.66 -0.15
CA THR A 113 -35.13 0.27 -1.26
C THR A 113 -33.76 0.93 -1.11
N ASN A 114 -33.32 1.66 -2.13
CA ASN A 114 -32.11 2.48 -2.10
C ASN A 114 -32.42 3.94 -1.72
N THR A 115 -31.38 4.70 -1.34
CA THR A 115 -31.48 6.10 -0.87
C THR A 115 -31.59 7.14 -1.99
N ASP A 116 -31.77 6.69 -3.22
CA ASP A 116 -31.85 7.46 -4.45
C ASP A 116 -33.05 7.04 -5.31
N ALA A 117 -34.00 6.32 -4.72
CA ALA A 117 -35.25 5.93 -5.36
C ALA A 117 -36.41 6.83 -4.89
N LEU A 118 -37.25 7.28 -5.84
CA LEU A 118 -38.47 8.03 -5.62
C LEU A 118 -39.67 7.16 -6.00
N VAL A 119 -40.51 6.81 -5.02
CA VAL A 119 -41.75 6.07 -5.24
C VAL A 119 -42.87 7.08 -5.48
N ALA A 120 -43.31 7.19 -6.73
CA ALA A 120 -44.32 8.15 -7.17
C ALA A 120 -45.67 7.44 -7.40
N PRO A 121 -46.75 7.82 -6.71
CA PRO A 121 -48.06 7.23 -6.94
C PRO A 121 -48.64 7.72 -8.27
N ARG A 122 -49.27 6.81 -9.03
CA ARG A 122 -50.01 7.13 -10.27
C ARG A 122 -51.42 7.70 -10.01
N GLY A 123 -51.86 7.73 -8.75
CA GLY A 123 -53.14 8.31 -8.32
C GLY A 123 -53.05 8.82 -6.89
N ASP A 124 -54.19 9.05 -6.23
CA ASP A 124 -54.21 9.73 -4.92
C ASP A 124 -53.89 8.82 -3.72
N ARG A 125 -53.64 7.53 -3.96
CA ARG A 125 -53.37 6.57 -2.87
C ARG A 125 -51.87 6.49 -2.60
N PRO A 126 -51.41 6.80 -1.38
CA PRO A 126 -50.01 6.59 -1.00
C PRO A 126 -49.69 5.09 -0.89
N LEU A 127 -48.40 4.75 -0.90
CA LEU A 127 -47.93 3.36 -0.78
C LEU A 127 -48.57 2.60 0.37
N CYS A 128 -48.63 3.16 1.58
CA CYS A 128 -49.20 2.48 2.73
C CYS A 128 -50.68 2.10 2.54
N ALA A 129 -51.44 2.90 1.81
CA ALA A 129 -52.84 2.64 1.52
C ALA A 129 -53.00 1.51 0.51
N VAL A 130 -52.18 1.46 -0.55
CA VAL A 130 -52.20 0.37 -1.53
C VAL A 130 -51.74 -0.94 -0.90
N VAL A 131 -50.64 -0.90 -0.14
CA VAL A 131 -50.03 -2.07 0.49
C VAL A 131 -50.89 -2.70 1.60
N ALA A 132 -51.80 -1.94 2.21
CA ALA A 132 -52.73 -2.46 3.21
C ALA A 132 -53.62 -3.59 2.65
N ASP A 133 -54.02 -3.49 1.39
CA ASP A 133 -54.96 -4.41 0.73
C ASP A 133 -54.25 -5.55 -0.02
N LEU A 134 -52.92 -5.53 -0.11
CA LEU A 134 -52.19 -6.54 -0.86
C LEU A 134 -52.22 -7.91 -0.17
N PRO A 135 -52.42 -9.01 -0.94
CA PRO A 135 -52.13 -10.34 -0.44
C PRO A 135 -50.62 -10.50 -0.19
N ASP A 136 -50.23 -11.46 0.66
CA ASP A 136 -48.82 -11.76 0.85
C ASP A 136 -48.16 -12.14 -0.50
N GLY A 137 -46.94 -11.65 -0.71
CA GLY A 137 -46.20 -11.80 -1.96
C GLY A 137 -44.94 -10.94 -2.00
N LEU A 138 -44.05 -11.22 -2.95
CA LEU A 138 -42.93 -10.35 -3.29
C LEU A 138 -43.36 -9.41 -4.44
N TYR A 139 -43.19 -8.10 -4.25
CA TYR A 139 -43.58 -7.08 -5.21
C TYR A 139 -42.40 -6.23 -5.66
N GLY A 140 -42.33 -5.97 -6.97
CA GLY A 140 -41.32 -5.13 -7.62
C GLY A 140 -41.93 -4.00 -8.45
N LEU A 141 -41.09 -3.03 -8.83
CA LEU A 141 -41.42 -1.92 -9.72
C LEU A 141 -40.36 -1.77 -10.82
N PRO A 142 -40.73 -1.37 -12.05
CA PRO A 142 -39.76 -0.98 -13.06
C PRO A 142 -39.12 0.36 -12.68
N ARG A 143 -37.79 0.41 -12.77
CA ARG A 143 -36.98 1.62 -12.53
C ARG A 143 -36.91 2.50 -13.78
N PHE A 144 -37.13 3.79 -13.62
CA PHE A 144 -36.90 4.81 -14.65
C PHE A 144 -35.75 5.74 -14.24
N GLU A 145 -34.71 5.80 -15.07
CA GLU A 145 -33.48 6.54 -14.74
C GLU A 145 -33.63 8.04 -15.00
N LEU A 146 -33.37 8.85 -13.97
CA LEU A 146 -33.24 10.30 -14.10
C LEU A 146 -31.77 10.70 -14.17
N SER A 147 -31.37 11.40 -15.23
CA SER A 147 -30.00 11.91 -15.35
C SER A 147 -29.66 12.90 -14.23
N GLU A 148 -28.39 13.02 -13.86
CA GLU A 148 -27.94 13.87 -12.75
C GLU A 148 -28.40 15.32 -12.87
N ARG A 149 -28.38 15.88 -14.10
CA ARG A 149 -28.76 17.28 -14.31
C ARG A 149 -30.25 17.51 -14.03
N SER A 150 -31.08 16.50 -14.27
CA SER A 150 -32.53 16.62 -14.12
C SER A 150 -32.93 16.79 -12.65
N TRP A 151 -32.38 15.97 -11.75
CA TRP A 151 -32.71 16.02 -10.33
C TRP A 151 -31.86 17.02 -9.53
N GLU A 152 -30.74 17.51 -10.07
CA GLU A 152 -29.91 18.56 -9.46
C GLU A 152 -30.69 19.84 -9.12
N GLY A 153 -31.78 20.13 -9.86
CA GLY A 153 -32.64 21.29 -9.63
C GLY A 153 -33.68 21.10 -8.53
N PHE A 154 -33.95 19.86 -8.09
CA PHE A 154 -35.07 19.55 -7.20
C PHE A 154 -34.93 20.23 -5.83
N ASN A 155 -36.05 20.75 -5.31
CA ASN A 155 -36.11 21.28 -3.95
C ASN A 155 -36.21 20.14 -2.94
N ARG A 156 -35.15 19.92 -2.15
CA ARG A 156 -35.09 18.82 -1.18
C ARG A 156 -36.28 18.83 -0.22
N THR A 157 -36.81 19.99 0.13
CA THR A 157 -37.87 20.15 1.13
C THR A 157 -39.29 20.05 0.58
N ASP A 158 -39.45 19.95 -0.75
CA ASP A 158 -40.73 19.84 -1.42
C ASP A 158 -40.84 18.49 -2.16
N PRO A 159 -41.22 17.41 -1.45
CA PRO A 159 -41.29 16.08 -2.05
C PRO A 159 -42.38 15.95 -3.13
N GLU A 160 -43.45 16.74 -3.05
CA GLU A 160 -44.53 16.73 -4.05
C GLU A 160 -44.04 17.34 -5.37
N GLU A 161 -43.36 18.49 -5.30
CA GLU A 161 -42.72 19.11 -6.46
C GLU A 161 -41.68 18.15 -7.09
N CYS A 162 -40.84 17.50 -6.27
CA CYS A 162 -39.85 16.54 -6.76
C CYS A 162 -40.48 15.41 -7.59
N VAL A 163 -41.57 14.83 -7.10
CA VAL A 163 -42.30 13.77 -7.81
C VAL A 163 -42.93 14.30 -9.09
N SER A 164 -43.55 15.49 -9.05
CA SER A 164 -44.15 16.12 -10.22
C SER A 164 -43.12 16.42 -11.32
N LEU A 165 -41.95 16.94 -10.95
CA LEU A 165 -40.87 17.25 -11.89
C LEU A 165 -40.26 15.96 -12.47
N ALA A 166 -40.07 14.93 -11.65
CA ALA A 166 -39.62 13.62 -12.11
C ALA A 166 -40.58 13.02 -13.15
N ALA A 167 -41.89 13.06 -12.87
CA ALA A 167 -42.90 12.54 -13.77
C ALA A 167 -42.96 13.32 -15.09
N ALA A 168 -43.02 14.65 -15.01
CA ALA A 168 -43.02 15.52 -16.20
C ALA A 168 -41.79 15.27 -17.07
N TRP A 169 -40.60 15.22 -16.45
CA TRP A 169 -39.37 14.96 -17.19
C TRP A 169 -39.33 13.56 -17.81
N ALA A 170 -39.82 12.54 -17.11
CA ALA A 170 -39.89 11.19 -17.66
C ALA A 170 -40.81 11.09 -18.87
N ASP A 171 -41.89 11.88 -18.91
CA ASP A 171 -42.80 11.95 -20.05
C ASP A 171 -42.17 12.75 -21.22
N GLU A 172 -41.60 13.92 -20.94
CA GLU A 172 -40.97 14.79 -21.94
C GLU A 172 -39.75 14.14 -22.61
N ALA A 173 -38.95 13.40 -21.84
CA ALA A 173 -37.73 12.74 -22.31
C ALA A 173 -37.93 11.25 -22.64
N CYS A 174 -39.17 10.75 -22.63
CA CYS A 174 -39.53 9.36 -22.94
C CYS A 174 -38.75 8.32 -22.12
N LEU A 175 -38.55 8.56 -20.82
CA LEU A 175 -37.72 7.72 -19.94
C LEU A 175 -38.46 6.51 -19.37
N ARG A 176 -39.77 6.37 -19.64
CA ARG A 176 -40.64 5.31 -19.09
C ARG A 176 -40.51 3.97 -19.82
N GLU A 177 -39.29 3.54 -20.11
CA GLU A 177 -39.03 2.21 -20.65
C GLU A 177 -39.09 1.17 -19.52
N THR A 178 -39.98 0.18 -19.65
CA THR A 178 -40.01 -0.95 -18.72
C THR A 178 -39.01 -2.01 -19.17
N VAL A 179 -37.96 -2.22 -18.37
CA VAL A 179 -36.94 -3.23 -18.62
C VAL A 179 -37.21 -4.46 -17.75
N TYR A 180 -37.50 -5.59 -18.39
CA TYR A 180 -37.74 -6.86 -17.72
C TYR A 180 -36.43 -7.61 -17.44
N GLY A 181 -36.35 -8.22 -16.26
CA GLY A 181 -35.27 -9.11 -15.84
C GLY A 181 -35.62 -10.58 -16.04
N VAL A 182 -34.90 -11.46 -15.35
CA VAL A 182 -35.28 -12.89 -15.23
C VAL A 182 -36.50 -13.05 -14.33
N ASP A 183 -37.23 -14.17 -14.47
CA ASP A 183 -38.49 -14.43 -13.76
C ASP A 183 -38.39 -14.26 -12.24
N GLU A 184 -37.23 -14.56 -11.65
CA GLU A 184 -37.01 -14.43 -10.20
C GLU A 184 -36.96 -13.00 -9.69
N VAL A 185 -36.74 -12.01 -10.56
CA VAL A 185 -36.65 -10.58 -10.18
C VAL A 185 -37.64 -9.69 -10.92
N LEU A 186 -38.21 -10.18 -12.03
CA LEU A 186 -39.19 -9.54 -12.92
C LEU A 186 -38.68 -8.27 -13.64
N PHE A 187 -38.06 -7.33 -12.94
CA PHE A 187 -37.53 -6.08 -13.49
C PHE A 187 -36.02 -6.00 -13.33
N ASP A 188 -35.39 -5.16 -14.16
CA ASP A 188 -33.98 -4.77 -13.99
C ASP A 188 -33.78 -3.98 -12.69
N ASN A 189 -32.59 -4.10 -12.08
CA ASN A 189 -32.22 -3.48 -10.79
C ASN A 189 -33.26 -3.67 -9.66
N PRO A 190 -33.62 -4.92 -9.31
CA PRO A 190 -34.71 -5.19 -8.38
C PRO A 190 -34.48 -4.62 -6.97
N GLY A 191 -33.23 -4.36 -6.58
CA GLY A 191 -32.87 -3.74 -5.28
C GLY A 191 -33.41 -2.32 -5.07
N ASP A 192 -33.81 -1.61 -6.14
CA ASP A 192 -34.43 -0.29 -6.02
C ASP A 192 -35.84 -0.35 -5.43
N PHE A 193 -36.53 -1.50 -5.52
CA PHE A 193 -37.81 -1.71 -4.86
C PHE A 193 -38.12 -3.20 -4.64
N GLN A 194 -38.04 -3.66 -3.39
CA GLN A 194 -38.51 -4.99 -2.99
C GLN A 194 -39.43 -4.89 -1.78
N LEU A 195 -40.72 -5.15 -1.99
CA LEU A 195 -41.73 -5.19 -0.93
C LEU A 195 -42.12 -6.64 -0.63
N ALA A 196 -41.97 -7.06 0.63
CA ALA A 196 -42.32 -8.41 1.08
C ALA A 196 -42.84 -8.44 2.53
N PRO A 197 -43.56 -9.51 2.94
CA PRO A 197 -44.00 -9.66 4.32
C PRO A 197 -42.81 -9.76 5.27
N ARG A 198 -42.85 -8.96 6.34
CA ARG A 198 -41.82 -8.95 7.39
C ARG A 198 -41.62 -10.34 7.97
N ALA A 199 -42.70 -11.06 8.27
CA ALA A 199 -42.64 -12.39 8.86
C ALA A 199 -41.82 -13.37 7.99
N THR A 200 -42.05 -13.36 6.68
CA THR A 200 -41.31 -14.21 5.74
C THR A 200 -39.84 -13.82 5.65
N LEU A 201 -39.52 -12.52 5.62
CA LEU A 201 -38.14 -12.05 5.65
C LEU A 201 -37.40 -12.49 6.92
N ILE A 202 -38.05 -12.42 8.09
CA ILE A 202 -37.48 -12.93 9.33
C ILE A 202 -37.30 -14.45 9.28
N GLU A 203 -38.29 -15.19 8.77
CA GLU A 203 -38.27 -16.65 8.68
C GLU A 203 -37.06 -17.16 7.88
N ILE A 204 -36.78 -16.55 6.73
CA ILE A 204 -35.67 -16.95 5.85
C ILE A 204 -34.30 -16.44 6.30
N GLY A 205 -34.24 -15.60 7.34
CA GLY A 205 -33.00 -14.95 7.77
C GLY A 205 -32.59 -13.73 6.93
N GLY A 206 -33.53 -13.07 6.27
CA GLY A 206 -33.29 -11.85 5.51
C GLY A 206 -32.30 -12.02 4.36
N PHE A 207 -31.36 -11.08 4.24
CA PHE A 207 -30.32 -11.05 3.21
C PHE A 207 -29.14 -11.96 3.57
N GLU A 208 -28.47 -12.53 2.57
CA GLU A 208 -27.30 -13.38 2.78
C GLU A 208 -26.07 -12.57 3.25
N GLU A 209 -25.67 -12.70 4.52
CA GLU A 209 -24.56 -11.92 5.10
C GLU A 209 -23.18 -12.34 4.58
N GLU A 210 -23.06 -13.51 3.93
CA GLU A 210 -21.82 -13.91 3.25
C GLU A 210 -21.58 -13.16 1.93
N MET A 211 -22.56 -12.40 1.44
CA MET A 211 -22.47 -11.61 0.21
C MET A 211 -21.74 -10.28 0.42
N LEU A 212 -20.43 -10.34 0.68
CA LEU A 212 -19.62 -9.19 1.10
C LEU A 212 -19.11 -8.29 -0.04
N LEU A 213 -19.26 -8.70 -1.31
CA LEU A 213 -18.64 -8.02 -2.46
C LEU A 213 -19.60 -7.11 -3.25
N GLY A 214 -20.80 -6.85 -2.72
CA GLY A 214 -21.83 -6.06 -3.40
C GLY A 214 -22.40 -6.75 -4.66
N TRP A 215 -23.43 -6.15 -5.24
CA TRP A 215 -24.21 -6.68 -6.38
C TRP A 215 -24.93 -8.01 -6.08
N HIS A 216 -26.09 -8.21 -6.72
CA HIS A 216 -26.91 -9.42 -6.70
C HIS A 216 -27.51 -9.82 -5.34
N VAL A 217 -27.35 -8.99 -4.30
CA VAL A 217 -27.89 -9.22 -2.95
C VAL A 217 -29.42 -9.26 -2.98
N ASP A 218 -29.99 -8.33 -3.75
CA ASP A 218 -31.40 -8.20 -4.13
C ASP A 218 -31.92 -9.39 -4.96
N HIS A 219 -31.14 -9.88 -5.93
CA HIS A 219 -31.49 -11.07 -6.71
C HIS A 219 -31.47 -12.33 -5.83
N ASN A 220 -30.46 -12.50 -4.97
CA ASN A 220 -30.43 -13.59 -3.99
C ASN A 220 -31.69 -13.57 -3.12
N LEU A 221 -32.05 -12.40 -2.58
CA LEU A 221 -33.25 -12.27 -1.75
C LEU A 221 -34.52 -12.67 -2.54
N ALA A 222 -34.67 -12.17 -3.76
CA ALA A 222 -35.83 -12.46 -4.59
C ALA A 222 -35.95 -13.96 -4.91
N LYS A 223 -34.83 -14.60 -5.27
CA LYS A 223 -34.77 -16.05 -5.48
C LYS A 223 -35.21 -16.82 -4.23
N ARG A 224 -34.72 -16.44 -3.05
CA ARG A 224 -35.06 -17.08 -1.77
C ARG A 224 -36.54 -16.92 -1.41
N LEU A 225 -37.07 -15.71 -1.57
CA LEU A 225 -38.48 -15.43 -1.35
C LEU A 225 -39.37 -16.18 -2.35
N SER A 226 -38.90 -16.45 -3.56
CA SER A 226 -39.68 -17.20 -4.56
C SER A 226 -40.07 -18.61 -4.07
N PHE A 227 -39.25 -19.26 -3.25
CA PHE A 227 -39.57 -20.57 -2.65
C PHE A 227 -40.70 -20.53 -1.62
N ARG A 228 -41.03 -19.35 -1.08
CA ARG A 228 -42.08 -19.14 -0.07
C ARG A 228 -43.31 -18.44 -0.64
N LEU A 229 -43.09 -17.46 -1.52
CA LEU A 229 -44.11 -16.51 -1.99
C LEU A 229 -44.48 -16.68 -3.47
N GLY A 230 -43.75 -17.52 -4.21
CA GLY A 230 -43.92 -17.69 -5.66
C GLY A 230 -43.29 -16.57 -6.48
N ALA A 231 -43.75 -16.40 -7.72
CA ALA A 231 -43.23 -15.40 -8.64
C ALA A 231 -43.42 -13.96 -8.14
N VAL A 232 -42.49 -13.08 -8.53
CA VAL A 232 -42.56 -11.63 -8.25
C VAL A 232 -43.80 -11.04 -8.93
N ARG A 233 -44.51 -10.17 -8.21
CA ARG A 233 -45.68 -9.43 -8.71
C ARG A 233 -45.29 -7.98 -9.00
N SER A 234 -45.98 -7.35 -9.95
CA SER A 234 -45.75 -5.94 -10.27
C SER A 234 -46.66 -5.01 -9.49
N LEU A 235 -46.14 -3.85 -9.07
CA LEU A 235 -46.93 -2.70 -8.62
C LEU A 235 -46.96 -1.56 -9.65
N ALA A 236 -46.54 -1.80 -10.90
CA ALA A 236 -46.40 -0.76 -11.92
C ALA A 236 -47.74 -0.09 -12.30
N GLU A 237 -48.88 -0.72 -12.01
CA GLU A 237 -50.20 -0.10 -12.20
C GLU A 237 -50.48 1.01 -11.17
N HIS A 238 -49.79 0.98 -10.02
CA HIS A 238 -50.03 1.90 -8.90
C HIS A 238 -48.93 2.93 -8.73
N PHE A 239 -47.68 2.61 -9.09
CA PHE A 239 -46.54 3.48 -8.83
C PHE A 239 -45.56 3.50 -10.02
N ASP A 240 -44.91 4.65 -10.17
CA ASP A 240 -43.67 4.80 -10.93
C ASP A 240 -42.48 4.86 -9.96
N LEU A 241 -41.36 4.28 -10.35
CA LEU A 241 -40.12 4.31 -9.57
C LEU A 241 -39.07 5.11 -10.34
N TYR A 242 -38.75 6.31 -9.86
CA TYR A 242 -37.69 7.12 -10.46
C TYR A 242 -36.39 6.96 -9.69
N HIS A 243 -35.31 6.62 -10.37
CA HIS A 243 -33.98 6.51 -9.78
C HIS A 243 -33.15 7.76 -10.09
N LEU A 244 -32.61 8.38 -9.05
CA LEU A 244 -31.75 9.55 -9.15
C LEU A 244 -30.34 9.11 -9.57
N GLY A 245 -30.03 9.20 -10.86
CA GLY A 245 -28.77 8.73 -11.44
C GLY A 245 -27.53 9.33 -10.80
N HIS A 246 -26.43 8.58 -10.83
CA HIS A 246 -25.24 8.85 -10.02
C HIS A 246 -23.95 8.29 -10.64
N SER A 247 -23.91 8.24 -11.96
CA SER A 247 -22.89 7.60 -12.80
C SER A 247 -21.81 8.55 -13.31
N ARG A 248 -21.99 9.88 -13.16
CA ARG A 248 -21.01 10.90 -13.62
C ARG A 248 -19.60 10.73 -13.06
N ASN A 249 -19.46 10.23 -11.84
CA ASN A 249 -18.18 9.89 -11.26
C ASN A 249 -18.03 8.37 -11.27
N VAL A 250 -16.90 7.88 -11.80
CA VAL A 250 -16.54 6.47 -11.68
C VAL A 250 -16.34 6.17 -10.20
N VAL A 251 -17.30 5.45 -9.62
CA VAL A 251 -17.16 4.85 -8.29
C VAL A 251 -16.74 3.39 -8.45
N ASP A 252 -16.00 2.86 -7.47
CA ASP A 252 -15.42 1.49 -7.53
C ASP A 252 -16.44 0.41 -7.90
N THR A 253 -17.70 0.56 -7.46
CA THR A 253 -18.80 -0.38 -7.75
C THR A 253 -19.32 -0.33 -9.17
N HIS A 254 -18.99 0.69 -9.97
CA HIS A 254 -19.30 0.78 -11.41
C HIS A 254 -18.06 0.66 -12.29
N SER A 255 -16.89 0.33 -11.71
CA SER A 255 -15.68 0.09 -12.49
C SER A 255 -15.75 -1.22 -13.29
N ARG A 256 -14.98 -1.31 -14.39
CA ARG A 256 -14.90 -2.53 -15.22
C ARG A 256 -14.27 -3.73 -14.49
N HIS A 257 -13.47 -3.47 -13.46
CA HIS A 257 -12.78 -4.47 -12.66
C HIS A 257 -13.41 -4.63 -11.27
N ARG A 258 -14.68 -4.22 -11.11
CA ARG A 258 -15.38 -4.31 -9.84
C ARG A 258 -15.42 -5.75 -9.33
N LEU A 259 -15.22 -5.91 -8.03
CA LEU A 259 -15.58 -7.14 -7.33
C LEU A 259 -17.10 -7.21 -7.21
N GLN A 260 -17.64 -8.41 -7.35
CA GLN A 260 -19.08 -8.67 -7.21
C GLN A 260 -19.29 -10.06 -6.63
N ASN A 261 -20.42 -10.26 -5.97
CA ASN A 261 -20.79 -11.59 -5.48
C ASN A 261 -21.01 -12.59 -6.64
N SER A 262 -20.68 -13.86 -6.41
CA SER A 262 -20.88 -14.93 -7.40
C SER A 262 -22.37 -15.23 -7.58
N THR A 263 -22.91 -14.93 -8.77
CA THR A 263 -24.29 -15.32 -9.14
C THR A 263 -24.47 -16.83 -9.18
N PHE A 264 -23.44 -17.61 -9.54
CA PHE A 264 -23.52 -19.06 -9.49
C PHE A 264 -23.77 -19.55 -8.06
N ARG A 265 -22.97 -19.09 -7.09
CA ARG A 265 -23.08 -19.50 -5.69
C ARG A 265 -24.36 -18.98 -5.04
N PHE A 266 -24.62 -17.67 -5.18
CA PHE A 266 -25.65 -16.97 -4.42
C PHE A 266 -26.98 -16.81 -5.18
N VAL A 267 -27.12 -17.29 -6.41
CA VAL A 267 -28.41 -17.24 -7.11
C VAL A 267 -28.71 -18.60 -7.74
N ALA A 268 -27.86 -19.06 -8.67
CA ALA A 268 -28.13 -20.27 -9.45
C ALA A 268 -28.11 -21.55 -8.60
N SER A 269 -27.22 -21.64 -7.62
CA SER A 269 -27.07 -22.80 -6.72
C SER A 269 -27.93 -22.73 -5.46
N VAL A 270 -28.80 -21.71 -5.34
CA VAL A 270 -29.69 -21.58 -4.18
C VAL A 270 -30.92 -22.45 -4.42
N GLU A 271 -31.04 -23.51 -3.62
CA GLU A 271 -32.11 -24.53 -3.73
C GLU A 271 -33.16 -24.44 -2.60
N ALA A 272 -32.99 -23.54 -1.64
CA ALA A 272 -33.87 -23.37 -0.50
C ALA A 272 -34.04 -21.90 -0.09
N ALA A 273 -35.11 -21.62 0.65
CA ALA A 273 -35.43 -20.27 1.12
C ALA A 273 -34.42 -19.73 2.14
N ASP A 274 -34.02 -20.56 3.12
CA ASP A 274 -33.24 -20.14 4.27
C ASP A 274 -31.82 -19.68 3.91
N ALA A 275 -31.44 -18.49 4.38
CA ALA A 275 -30.10 -17.95 4.27
C ALA A 275 -29.07 -18.83 5.01
N MET A 276 -27.86 -18.92 4.46
CA MET A 276 -26.83 -19.88 4.88
C MET A 276 -25.95 -19.39 6.03
N HIS A 277 -26.00 -18.10 6.36
CA HIS A 277 -25.21 -17.51 7.44
C HIS A 277 -25.66 -17.97 8.85
N ASP A 278 -24.77 -17.72 9.83
CA ASP A 278 -25.02 -18.00 11.24
C ASP A 278 -26.14 -17.12 11.81
N ARG A 279 -27.33 -17.72 12.01
CA ARG A 279 -28.48 -17.04 12.62
C ARG A 279 -28.19 -16.46 14.00
N ALA A 280 -27.21 -16.99 14.73
CA ALA A 280 -26.86 -16.50 16.06
C ALA A 280 -26.13 -15.15 16.04
N ARG A 281 -25.67 -14.70 14.87
CA ARG A 281 -24.97 -13.42 14.64
C ARG A 281 -25.68 -12.51 13.64
N TRP A 282 -26.73 -13.02 13.00
CA TRP A 282 -27.51 -12.34 11.97
C TRP A 282 -27.95 -10.93 12.39
N GLY A 283 -27.72 -9.95 11.51
CA GLY A 283 -28.11 -8.55 11.64
C GLY A 283 -27.51 -7.86 12.86
N LEU A 284 -26.30 -8.28 13.25
CA LEU A 284 -25.58 -7.79 14.43
C LEU A 284 -26.43 -7.91 15.71
N GLU A 285 -27.07 -9.06 15.92
CA GLU A 285 -27.95 -9.31 17.08
C GLU A 285 -27.24 -9.13 18.42
N ARG A 286 -25.99 -9.60 18.50
CA ARG A 286 -25.20 -9.61 19.74
C ARG A 286 -24.45 -8.30 19.99
N GLU A 287 -24.57 -7.34 19.09
CA GLU A 287 -23.84 -6.07 19.14
C GLU A 287 -24.79 -4.93 19.50
N ALA A 288 -24.28 -3.95 20.25
CA ALA A 288 -25.00 -2.72 20.50
C ALA A 288 -24.95 -1.83 19.27
N VAL A 289 -26.08 -1.74 18.55
CA VAL A 289 -26.27 -0.77 17.46
C VAL A 289 -27.00 0.43 18.03
N GLU A 290 -26.36 1.59 17.94
CA GLU A 290 -26.91 2.87 18.39
C GLU A 290 -28.08 3.29 17.51
N GLU A 291 -29.14 3.79 18.14
CA GLU A 291 -30.29 4.39 17.47
C GLU A 291 -30.31 5.89 17.73
N ILE A 292 -30.27 6.69 16.67
CA ILE A 292 -30.38 8.15 16.72
C ILE A 292 -31.77 8.55 16.27
N ARG A 293 -32.37 9.45 17.05
CA ARG A 293 -33.66 10.09 16.78
C ARG A 293 -33.48 11.60 16.75
N PHE A 294 -34.34 12.27 16.01
CA PHE A 294 -34.29 13.72 15.81
C PHE A 294 -35.27 14.47 16.71
N ASP A 295 -35.39 14.03 17.96
CA ASP A 295 -36.16 14.72 19.00
C ASP A 295 -35.48 16.03 19.44
N VAL A 296 -34.17 16.14 19.18
CA VAL A 296 -33.33 17.29 19.46
C VAL A 296 -32.57 17.66 18.19
N VAL A 297 -32.34 18.96 18.00
CA VAL A 297 -31.54 19.50 16.88
C VAL A 297 -30.10 19.00 16.98
N PRO A 298 -29.50 18.43 15.90
CA PRO A 298 -28.09 18.06 15.89
C PRO A 298 -27.17 19.19 16.37
N GLY A 299 -26.21 18.86 17.23
CA GLY A 299 -25.29 19.81 17.85
C GLY A 299 -25.86 20.71 18.96
N GLU A 300 -27.16 20.66 19.29
CA GLU A 300 -27.69 21.44 20.42
C GLU A 300 -27.20 20.89 21.77
N GLN A 301 -26.94 19.59 21.87
CA GLN A 301 -26.34 18.99 23.07
C GLN A 301 -24.97 19.60 23.36
N VAL A 302 -24.09 19.71 22.35
CA VAL A 302 -22.77 20.33 22.49
C VAL A 302 -22.90 21.79 22.90
N ARG A 303 -23.80 22.55 22.27
CA ARG A 303 -24.08 23.94 22.64
C ARG A 303 -24.53 24.06 24.10
N THR A 304 -25.41 23.18 24.55
CA THR A 304 -25.90 23.14 25.93
C THR A 304 -24.77 22.83 26.91
N VAL A 305 -23.95 21.82 26.61
CA VAL A 305 -22.79 21.45 27.43
C VAL A 305 -21.79 22.61 27.52
N CYS A 306 -21.43 23.23 26.39
CA CYS A 306 -20.51 24.37 26.37
C CYS A 306 -21.04 25.54 27.21
N ARG A 307 -22.34 25.88 27.10
CA ARG A 307 -22.96 26.93 27.94
C ARG A 307 -22.93 26.58 29.44
N ALA A 308 -23.02 25.31 29.80
CA ALA A 308 -23.04 24.87 31.19
C ALA A 308 -21.64 24.89 31.84
N ILE A 309 -20.59 24.56 31.09
CA ILE A 309 -19.24 24.40 31.65
C ILE A 309 -18.33 25.62 31.41
N MET A 310 -18.68 26.47 30.45
CA MET A 310 -17.89 27.66 30.10
C MET A 310 -18.63 28.92 30.57
N ALA A 311 -17.96 29.71 31.41
CA ALA A 311 -18.48 31.03 31.78
C ALA A 311 -18.58 31.93 30.53
N PRO A 312 -19.65 32.73 30.39
CA PRO A 312 -19.72 33.79 29.40
C PRO A 312 -18.49 34.71 29.48
N LEU A 313 -18.15 35.32 28.35
CA LEU A 313 -17.10 36.34 28.33
C LEU A 313 -17.62 37.62 29.00
N ASP A 314 -17.16 37.89 30.21
CA ASP A 314 -17.35 39.18 30.87
C ASP A 314 -16.16 40.11 30.53
N GLY A 315 -16.40 41.15 29.73
CA GLY A 315 -15.40 42.17 29.39
C GLY A 315 -14.79 42.06 27.98
N ALA A 316 -13.48 42.33 27.87
CA ALA A 316 -12.79 42.40 26.59
C ALA A 316 -12.69 41.02 25.90
N ARG A 317 -12.98 40.96 24.60
CA ARG A 317 -12.84 39.73 23.82
C ARG A 317 -11.36 39.34 23.75
N PRO A 318 -10.99 38.09 24.09
CA PRO A 318 -9.62 37.63 23.96
C PRO A 318 -9.19 37.74 22.50
N ALA A 319 -8.01 38.31 22.28
CA ALA A 319 -7.43 38.48 20.96
C ALA A 319 -6.14 37.67 20.86
N SER A 320 -6.02 36.88 19.79
CA SER A 320 -4.78 36.21 19.42
C SER A 320 -4.24 36.83 18.14
N ARG A 321 -2.92 36.90 18.02
CA ARG A 321 -2.23 37.31 16.79
C ARG A 321 -1.71 36.06 16.09
N TYR A 322 -1.74 36.08 14.76
CA TYR A 322 -1.12 35.09 13.89
C TYR A 322 -0.14 35.83 12.99
N THR A 323 0.98 36.19 13.60
CA THR A 323 2.10 36.96 13.04
C THR A 323 3.41 36.30 13.45
N PRO A 324 4.54 36.55 12.75
CA PRO A 324 5.86 36.07 13.18
C PRO A 324 6.14 36.27 14.68
N ASP A 325 5.82 37.45 15.22
CA ASP A 325 6.01 37.78 16.65
C ASP A 325 5.22 36.90 17.64
N SER A 326 4.19 36.20 17.15
CA SER A 326 3.35 35.29 17.95
C SER A 326 3.68 33.81 17.71
N PHE A 327 4.69 33.53 16.88
CA PHE A 327 5.18 32.16 16.71
C PHE A 327 5.66 31.61 18.04
N ASP A 328 5.39 30.33 18.29
CA ASP A 328 5.74 29.64 19.54
C ASP A 328 5.09 30.24 20.80
N THR A 329 3.96 30.92 20.63
CA THR A 329 3.15 31.37 21.77
C THR A 329 2.23 30.24 22.24
N PHE A 330 2.58 29.63 23.37
CA PHE A 330 1.82 28.53 23.97
C PHE A 330 0.63 28.97 24.83
N HIS A 331 0.46 30.27 25.07
CA HIS A 331 -0.67 30.82 25.83
C HIS A 331 -1.84 31.13 24.90
N TYR A 332 -3.03 30.62 25.24
CA TYR A 332 -4.26 30.90 24.53
C TYR A 332 -5.47 30.80 25.47
N ASP A 333 -6.67 31.13 24.99
CA ASP A 333 -7.90 30.88 25.75
C ASP A 333 -8.32 29.42 25.56
N ALA A 334 -8.41 28.65 26.63
CA ALA A 334 -8.81 27.24 26.56
C ALA A 334 -10.25 27.06 26.05
N ARG A 335 -11.15 28.04 26.27
CA ARG A 335 -12.59 27.86 26.01
C ARG A 335 -12.91 27.58 24.53
N PRO A 336 -12.43 28.36 23.54
CA PRO A 336 -12.70 28.08 22.13
C PRO A 336 -12.14 26.72 21.67
N ALA A 337 -10.91 26.38 22.07
CA ALA A 337 -10.31 25.09 21.70
C ALA A 337 -11.08 23.91 22.31
N SER A 338 -11.45 24.00 23.59
CA SER A 338 -12.29 23.00 24.24
C SER A 338 -13.67 22.88 23.60
N ALA A 339 -14.27 23.98 23.11
CA ALA A 339 -15.56 23.93 22.42
C ALA A 339 -15.47 23.14 21.11
N HIS A 340 -14.44 23.40 20.30
CA HIS A 340 -14.17 22.63 19.07
C HIS A 340 -13.83 21.17 19.36
N LEU A 341 -13.08 20.91 20.44
CA LEU A 341 -12.75 19.55 20.87
C LEU A 341 -14.00 18.76 21.29
N LEU A 342 -14.88 19.36 22.08
CA LEU A 342 -16.14 18.73 22.51
C LEU A 342 -17.11 18.50 21.35
N ASP A 343 -17.15 19.43 20.38
CA ASP A 343 -17.91 19.26 19.15
C ASP A 343 -17.44 18.03 18.36
N LEU A 344 -16.13 17.92 18.11
CA LEU A 344 -15.52 16.77 17.44
C LEU A 344 -15.78 15.43 18.18
N LEU A 345 -15.70 15.45 19.51
CA LEU A 345 -15.89 14.26 20.33
C LEU A 345 -17.36 13.85 20.48
N SER A 346 -18.31 14.77 20.28
CA SER A 346 -19.75 14.48 20.44
C SER A 346 -20.29 13.42 19.49
N CYS A 347 -19.62 13.18 18.35
CA CYS A 347 -19.97 12.13 17.40
C CYS A 347 -19.52 10.73 17.85
N HIS A 348 -18.61 10.62 18.82
CA HIS A 348 -18.08 9.33 19.28
C HIS A 348 -19.08 8.62 20.20
N SER A 349 -18.88 7.32 20.41
CA SER A 349 -19.69 6.56 21.37
C SER A 349 -19.37 7.01 22.79
N THR A 350 -20.37 7.06 23.67
CA THR A 350 -20.16 7.33 25.10
C THR A 350 -19.32 6.26 25.80
N GLY A 351 -19.10 5.10 25.14
CA GLY A 351 -18.19 4.06 25.59
C GLY A 351 -16.73 4.22 25.12
N THR A 352 -16.44 5.21 24.27
CA THR A 352 -15.09 5.46 23.72
C THR A 352 -14.11 5.83 24.83
N VAL A 353 -12.93 5.20 24.81
CA VAL A 353 -11.82 5.47 25.73
C VAL A 353 -10.96 6.59 25.16
N LEU A 354 -10.86 7.70 25.89
CA LEU A 354 -10.11 8.88 25.48
C LEU A 354 -8.83 8.97 26.32
N ALA A 355 -7.72 9.41 25.71
CA ALA A 355 -6.51 9.78 26.42
C ALA A 355 -6.16 11.26 26.18
N TYR A 356 -5.72 11.94 27.24
CA TYR A 356 -5.27 13.32 27.20
C TYR A 356 -3.80 13.42 27.65
N SER A 357 -2.97 13.91 26.76
CA SER A 357 -1.55 14.20 26.97
C SER A 357 -1.34 15.69 26.71
N GLY A 358 -1.35 16.52 27.75
CA GLY A 358 -1.29 17.97 27.59
C GLY A 358 -0.56 18.67 28.71
N ALA A 359 -0.04 19.88 28.46
CA ALA A 359 0.61 20.68 29.49
C ALA A 359 -0.35 21.68 30.17
N ARG A 360 -1.55 21.90 29.61
CA ARG A 360 -2.52 22.87 30.15
C ARG A 360 -3.60 22.24 31.02
N ARG A 361 -3.73 22.70 32.27
CA ARG A 361 -4.79 22.24 33.19
C ARG A 361 -6.18 22.73 32.79
N GLY A 362 -6.29 23.96 32.28
CA GLY A 362 -7.59 24.53 31.90
C GLY A 362 -8.36 23.73 30.84
N VAL A 363 -7.65 23.17 29.84
CA VAL A 363 -8.28 22.33 28.81
C VAL A 363 -8.71 20.98 29.39
N LEU A 364 -7.87 20.35 30.22
CA LEU A 364 -8.21 19.12 30.92
C LEU A 364 -9.50 19.27 31.75
N ASP A 365 -9.62 20.36 32.50
CA ASP A 365 -10.79 20.62 33.34
C ASP A 365 -12.08 20.85 32.54
N LEU A 366 -12.00 21.57 31.41
CA LEU A 366 -13.15 21.76 30.52
C LEU A 366 -13.52 20.45 29.81
N LEU A 367 -12.51 19.70 29.34
CA LEU A 367 -12.70 18.43 28.66
C LEU A 367 -13.40 17.41 29.58
N ARG A 368 -12.90 17.17 30.80
CA ARG A 368 -13.51 16.19 31.72
C ARG A 368 -14.96 16.54 32.08
N LYS A 369 -15.26 17.82 32.31
CA LYS A 369 -16.63 18.30 32.61
C LYS A 369 -17.53 18.14 31.39
N GLY A 370 -17.03 18.49 30.21
CA GLY A 370 -17.77 18.36 28.97
C GLY A 370 -18.07 16.92 28.61
N LEU A 371 -17.10 16.02 28.73
CA LEU A 371 -17.28 14.58 28.51
C LEU A 371 -18.32 13.97 29.45
N SER A 372 -18.26 14.33 30.74
CA SER A 372 -19.26 13.91 31.72
C SER A 372 -20.67 14.39 31.34
N ALA A 373 -20.79 15.66 30.94
CA ALA A 373 -22.07 16.25 30.53
C ALA A 373 -22.60 15.72 29.18
N LEU A 374 -21.70 15.26 28.29
CA LEU A 374 -22.04 14.52 27.06
C LEU A 374 -22.41 13.05 27.34
N GLY A 375 -22.23 12.58 28.58
CA GLY A 375 -22.61 11.23 28.99
C GLY A 375 -21.54 10.16 28.74
N PHE A 376 -20.27 10.54 28.52
CA PHE A 376 -19.18 9.57 28.42
C PHE A 376 -19.05 8.78 29.72
N THR A 377 -18.95 7.46 29.58
CA THR A 377 -19.00 6.50 30.68
C THR A 377 -17.61 6.04 31.14
N LYS A 378 -16.59 6.24 30.30
CA LYS A 378 -15.21 5.87 30.60
C LYS A 378 -14.48 7.06 31.22
N LYS A 379 -13.57 6.75 32.15
CA LYS A 379 -12.65 7.76 32.69
C LYS A 379 -11.69 8.23 31.61
N LEU A 380 -11.35 9.51 31.63
CA LEU A 380 -10.32 10.07 30.76
C LEU A 380 -8.96 9.54 31.22
N LEU A 381 -8.21 8.93 30.32
CA LEU A 381 -6.87 8.42 30.61
C LEU A 381 -5.86 9.56 30.53
N VAL A 382 -4.93 9.61 31.48
CA VAL A 382 -3.81 10.57 31.48
C VAL A 382 -2.50 9.81 31.72
N PRO A 383 -1.48 9.97 30.86
CA PRO A 383 -0.18 9.35 31.08
C PRO A 383 0.49 9.81 32.38
N SER A 384 1.15 8.90 33.07
CA SER A 384 1.87 9.16 34.31
C SER A 384 2.95 10.24 34.16
N SER A 385 3.62 10.32 33.00
CA SER A 385 4.67 11.31 32.75
C SER A 385 4.18 12.77 32.73
N ILE A 386 2.87 12.99 32.53
CA ILE A 386 2.28 14.34 32.48
C ILE A 386 1.28 14.60 33.61
N ALA A 387 0.86 13.55 34.32
CA ALA A 387 -0.16 13.63 35.37
C ALA A 387 0.19 14.59 36.52
N ASP A 388 1.45 14.55 36.98
CA ASP A 388 1.95 15.41 38.06
C ASP A 388 1.89 16.89 37.66
N HIS A 389 2.32 17.21 36.43
CA HIS A 389 2.29 18.58 35.91
C HIS A 389 0.86 19.11 35.84
N LEU A 390 -0.08 18.25 35.44
CA LEU A 390 -1.50 18.58 35.36
C LEU A 390 -2.19 18.57 36.73
N GLY A 391 -1.58 18.04 37.79
CA GLY A 391 -2.30 17.74 39.05
C GLY A 391 -3.51 16.82 38.82
N ALA A 392 -3.37 15.85 37.92
CA ALA A 392 -4.46 14.97 37.48
C ALA A 392 -4.80 13.90 38.52
N ASP A 393 -3.87 13.59 39.43
CA ASP A 393 -4.04 12.61 40.49
C ASP A 393 -5.19 12.96 41.44
N GLY A 394 -6.02 11.96 41.73
CA GLY A 394 -7.16 12.09 42.65
C GLY A 394 -8.43 12.69 42.04
N LEU A 395 -8.43 13.09 40.76
CA LEU A 395 -9.64 13.56 40.09
C LEU A 395 -10.57 12.38 39.73
N PRO A 396 -11.87 12.43 40.09
CA PRO A 396 -12.76 11.27 40.00
C PRO A 396 -13.01 10.81 38.55
N GLU A 397 -13.03 11.74 37.60
CA GLU A 397 -13.26 11.45 36.18
C GLU A 397 -12.00 11.02 35.41
N ILE A 398 -10.83 11.01 36.07
CA ILE A 398 -9.54 10.70 35.46
C ILE A 398 -9.01 9.35 35.97
N GLN A 399 -8.33 8.65 35.08
CA GLN A 399 -7.49 7.51 35.43
C GLN A 399 -6.08 7.77 34.94
N VAL A 400 -5.16 7.97 35.88
CA VAL A 400 -3.72 8.03 35.59
C VAL A 400 -3.19 6.61 35.39
N GLY A 401 -2.37 6.42 34.37
CA GLY A 401 -1.79 5.12 34.06
C GLY A 401 -0.42 5.24 33.42
N ASP A 402 0.29 4.11 33.38
CA ASP A 402 1.55 3.98 32.64
C ASP A 402 1.38 4.44 31.18
N ASP A 403 2.35 5.20 30.69
CA ASP A 403 2.27 5.89 29.40
C ASP A 403 1.98 4.92 28.25
N VAL A 404 2.72 3.81 28.17
CA VAL A 404 2.55 2.80 27.12
C VAL A 404 1.16 2.15 27.25
N ALA A 405 0.72 1.85 28.47
CA ALA A 405 -0.61 1.29 28.70
C ALA A 405 -1.73 2.25 28.27
N VAL A 406 -1.62 3.54 28.59
CA VAL A 406 -2.56 4.59 28.18
C VAL A 406 -2.60 4.71 26.66
N LEU A 407 -1.43 4.89 26.03
CA LEU A 407 -1.30 5.03 24.59
C LEU A 407 -1.80 3.79 23.83
N ARG A 408 -1.74 2.59 24.41
CA ARG A 408 -2.26 1.36 23.80
C ARG A 408 -3.77 1.19 23.96
N THR A 409 -4.33 1.64 25.09
CA THR A 409 -5.73 1.36 25.47
C THR A 409 -6.71 2.36 24.89
N ALA A 410 -6.29 3.61 24.68
CA ALA A 410 -7.18 4.66 24.19
C ALA A 410 -7.63 4.43 22.73
N ASP A 411 -8.89 4.75 22.45
CA ASP A 411 -9.48 4.78 21.11
C ASP A 411 -9.19 6.11 20.38
N VAL A 412 -9.09 7.21 21.14
CA VAL A 412 -8.75 8.55 20.65
C VAL A 412 -7.66 9.15 21.54
N LEU A 413 -6.66 9.75 20.90
CA LEU A 413 -5.49 10.32 21.56
C LEU A 413 -5.45 11.83 21.35
N ILE A 414 -5.42 12.60 22.44
CA ILE A 414 -5.41 14.06 22.45
C ILE A 414 -4.05 14.54 22.94
N PHE A 415 -3.35 15.33 22.13
CA PHE A 415 -2.04 15.91 22.42
C PHE A 415 -2.15 17.43 22.47
N GLU A 416 -1.91 18.05 23.61
CA GLU A 416 -2.13 19.48 23.82
C GLU A 416 -0.82 20.23 24.13
N PHE A 417 -0.48 21.19 23.27
CA PHE A 417 0.78 21.94 23.28
C PHE A 417 0.58 23.36 23.84
N GLY A 418 -0.15 23.50 24.94
CA GLY A 418 -0.45 24.79 25.55
C GLY A 418 0.07 24.93 26.96
N LEU A 419 0.21 26.19 27.39
CA LEU A 419 0.58 26.53 28.76
C LEU A 419 -0.49 27.43 29.39
N ASP A 420 -0.73 27.24 30.69
CA ASP A 420 -1.58 28.14 31.47
C ASP A 420 -1.01 29.57 31.46
N ALA A 421 -1.89 30.57 31.55
CA ALA A 421 -1.52 31.98 31.33
C ALA A 421 -0.45 32.49 32.32
N GLU A 422 -0.41 31.93 33.52
CA GLU A 422 0.52 32.31 34.59
C GLU A 422 1.88 31.61 34.49
N THR A 423 2.01 30.60 33.63
CA THR A 423 3.22 29.77 33.53
C THR A 423 4.15 30.35 32.46
N PRO A 424 5.36 30.84 32.79
CA PRO A 424 6.27 31.35 31.76
C PRO A 424 6.67 30.27 30.75
N ALA A 425 6.68 30.57 29.46
CA ALA A 425 7.14 29.63 28.42
C ALA A 425 8.61 29.19 28.61
N SER A 426 9.41 29.98 29.34
CA SER A 426 10.79 29.65 29.70
C SER A 426 10.93 28.79 30.96
N ASP A 427 9.83 28.48 31.67
CA ASP A 427 9.88 27.61 32.85
C ASP A 427 10.38 26.21 32.44
N PRO A 428 11.50 25.72 33.01
CA PRO A 428 12.01 24.39 32.70
C PRO A 428 10.99 23.27 32.89
N ALA A 429 10.05 23.39 33.83
CA ALA A 429 8.99 22.39 34.02
C ALA A 429 7.97 22.43 32.88
N ALA A 430 7.60 23.62 32.41
CA ALA A 430 6.70 23.81 31.28
C ALA A 430 7.30 23.32 29.96
N VAL A 431 8.58 23.64 29.71
CA VAL A 431 9.31 23.14 28.53
C VAL A 431 9.37 21.62 28.53
N ARG A 432 9.73 21.01 29.66
CA ARG A 432 9.73 19.54 29.80
C ARG A 432 8.35 18.94 29.54
N ALA A 433 7.28 19.55 30.06
CA ALA A 433 5.92 19.08 29.84
C ALA A 433 5.55 19.08 28.34
N LEU A 434 5.86 20.16 27.60
CA LEU A 434 5.62 20.24 26.16
C LEU A 434 6.45 19.20 25.37
N ASP A 435 7.72 19.02 25.74
CA ASP A 435 8.59 18.04 25.10
C ASP A 435 8.12 16.60 25.39
N THR A 436 7.59 16.33 26.60
CA THR A 436 6.94 15.06 26.94
C THR A 436 5.70 14.81 26.09
N VAL A 437 4.85 15.83 25.86
CA VAL A 437 3.68 15.69 24.96
C VAL A 437 4.12 15.35 23.54
N ALA A 438 5.18 16.00 23.03
CA ALA A 438 5.75 15.70 21.71
C ALA A 438 6.29 14.27 21.62
N GLN A 439 6.96 13.79 22.67
CA GLN A 439 7.45 12.42 22.76
C GLN A 439 6.28 11.41 22.75
N LEU A 440 5.24 11.64 23.54
CA LEU A 440 4.05 10.78 23.59
C LEU A 440 3.34 10.71 22.23
N LEU A 441 3.29 11.82 21.47
CA LEU A 441 2.76 11.83 20.11
C LEU A 441 3.57 10.92 19.18
N ALA A 442 4.90 11.05 19.20
CA ALA A 442 5.79 10.24 18.37
C ALA A 442 5.68 8.74 18.72
N GLU A 443 5.66 8.40 20.02
CA GLU A 443 5.49 7.04 20.51
C GLU A 443 4.14 6.45 20.11
N ALA A 444 3.06 7.22 20.23
CA ALA A 444 1.73 6.79 19.83
C ALA A 444 1.66 6.49 18.32
N ALA A 445 2.26 7.34 17.49
CA ALA A 445 2.29 7.15 16.04
C ALA A 445 3.11 5.93 15.62
N GLN A 446 4.25 5.71 16.30
CA GLN A 446 5.05 4.50 16.11
C GLN A 446 4.26 3.25 16.51
N GLY A 447 3.55 3.29 17.65
CA GLY A 447 2.69 2.22 18.11
C GLY A 447 1.52 1.94 17.15
N GLU A 448 0.94 2.96 16.52
CA GLU A 448 -0.13 2.76 15.54
C GLU A 448 0.36 2.03 14.29
N SER A 449 1.59 2.31 13.85
CA SER A 449 2.20 1.59 12.71
C SER A 449 2.30 0.09 12.98
N SER A 450 2.54 -0.31 14.24
CA SER A 450 2.53 -1.72 14.66
C SER A 450 1.12 -2.32 14.72
N ARG A 451 0.09 -1.51 14.96
CA ARG A 451 -1.33 -1.92 14.99
C ARG A 451 -2.02 -1.92 13.63
N ALA A 452 -1.39 -1.37 12.60
CA ALA A 452 -1.96 -1.25 11.26
C ALA A 452 -2.62 -2.54 10.68
N PRO A 453 -2.12 -3.78 10.93
CA PRO A 453 -2.80 -4.99 10.47
C PRO A 453 -4.04 -5.39 11.28
N GLU A 454 -4.28 -4.79 12.46
CA GLU A 454 -5.30 -5.23 13.43
C GLU A 454 -6.60 -4.39 13.42
N GLY A 455 -6.67 -3.27 12.68
CA GLY A 455 -7.88 -2.45 12.64
C GLY A 455 -7.76 -1.09 11.93
N PRO A 456 -8.86 -0.31 11.88
CA PRO A 456 -8.82 1.07 11.40
C PRO A 456 -7.92 1.93 12.28
N ALA A 457 -7.23 2.90 11.68
CA ALA A 457 -6.35 3.80 12.41
C ALA A 457 -7.15 4.66 13.39
N ARG A 458 -6.65 4.80 14.62
CA ARG A 458 -7.24 5.66 15.65
C ARG A 458 -7.14 7.14 15.30
N LEU A 459 -8.02 7.93 15.90
CA LEU A 459 -8.02 9.38 15.73
C LEU A 459 -6.98 10.02 16.66
N PHE A 460 -6.11 10.84 16.10
CA PHE A 460 -5.19 11.68 16.84
C PHE A 460 -5.68 13.13 16.73
N ILE A 461 -5.66 13.86 17.85
CA ILE A 461 -6.08 15.26 17.93
C ILE A 461 -4.95 16.05 18.57
N ALA A 462 -4.30 16.91 17.80
CA ALA A 462 -3.37 17.90 18.31
C ALA A 462 -4.10 19.22 18.60
N VAL A 463 -3.87 19.78 19.79
CA VAL A 463 -4.45 21.03 20.27
C VAL A 463 -3.33 22.03 20.51
N ASN A 464 -3.51 23.25 20.01
CA ASN A 464 -2.55 24.35 20.06
C ASN A 464 -1.18 24.04 19.42
N SER A 465 -1.12 23.18 18.41
CA SER A 465 0.10 22.95 17.63
C SER A 465 0.32 23.96 16.50
N VAL A 466 -0.75 24.60 16.01
CA VAL A 466 -0.68 25.57 14.89
C VAL A 466 0.07 26.83 15.31
N HIS A 467 1.00 27.29 14.48
CA HIS A 467 1.88 28.43 14.73
C HIS A 467 2.87 28.22 15.88
N THR A 468 3.33 26.99 16.05
CA THR A 468 4.32 26.63 17.07
C THR A 468 5.42 25.77 16.47
N ARG A 469 6.52 25.58 17.20
CA ARG A 469 7.58 24.63 16.81
C ARG A 469 7.10 23.18 16.65
N PHE A 470 5.92 22.83 17.17
CA PHE A 470 5.34 21.49 17.08
C PHE A 470 4.46 21.27 15.85
N GLU A 471 4.15 22.33 15.07
CA GLU A 471 3.28 22.22 13.89
C GLU A 471 3.82 21.20 12.89
N HIS A 472 5.13 21.26 12.62
CA HIS A 472 5.78 20.35 11.68
C HIS A 472 5.71 18.90 12.13
N LEU A 473 6.01 18.62 13.41
CA LEU A 473 5.88 17.28 13.98
C LEU A 473 4.45 16.74 13.81
N VAL A 474 3.44 17.58 14.05
CA VAL A 474 2.03 17.20 13.91
C VAL A 474 1.68 16.91 12.44
N ASP A 475 2.09 17.76 11.50
CA ASP A 475 1.81 17.59 10.07
C ASP A 475 2.52 16.35 9.49
N GLU A 476 3.71 15.99 10.00
CA GLU A 476 4.44 14.77 9.64
C GLU A 476 3.89 13.50 10.29
N THR A 477 3.21 13.63 11.43
CA THR A 477 2.73 12.50 12.21
C THR A 477 1.26 12.17 11.93
N ILE A 478 0.42 13.18 11.71
CA ILE A 478 -1.02 13.05 11.56
C ILE A 478 -1.42 13.46 10.14
N ALA A 479 -2.23 12.62 9.48
CA ALA A 479 -2.82 12.94 8.18
C ALA A 479 -3.94 13.99 8.35
N VAL A 480 -3.54 15.26 8.46
CA VAL A 480 -4.42 16.40 8.75
C VAL A 480 -4.67 17.27 7.54
N GLY A 481 -5.86 17.88 7.49
CA GLY A 481 -6.06 19.10 6.69
C GLY A 481 -5.45 20.31 7.38
N THR A 482 -5.07 21.33 6.62
CA THR A 482 -4.68 22.64 7.16
C THR A 482 -5.90 23.35 7.75
N SER A 483 -5.99 23.38 9.07
CA SER A 483 -7.07 24.09 9.78
C SER A 483 -6.67 25.54 10.08
N PRO A 484 -7.64 26.48 10.14
CA PRO A 484 -7.36 27.83 10.57
C PRO A 484 -6.86 27.89 12.02
N PHE A 485 -5.89 28.78 12.28
CA PHE A 485 -5.33 29.05 13.61
C PHE A 485 -6.38 29.27 14.71
N ALA A 486 -7.52 29.88 14.36
CA ALA A 486 -8.62 30.15 15.29
C ALA A 486 -9.20 28.89 15.97
N THR A 487 -9.15 27.74 15.27
CA THR A 487 -9.65 26.48 15.84
C THR A 487 -8.71 25.92 16.89
N ARG A 488 -7.39 26.17 16.75
CA ARG A 488 -6.30 25.53 17.51
C ARG A 488 -6.23 24.01 17.36
N LEU A 489 -7.03 23.37 16.50
CA LEU A 489 -7.10 21.92 16.40
C LEU A 489 -6.54 21.42 15.08
N ARG A 490 -5.77 20.34 15.12
CA ARG A 490 -5.37 19.51 13.98
C ARG A 490 -5.74 18.08 14.32
N TYR A 491 -6.46 17.37 13.46
CA TYR A 491 -6.88 16.01 13.76
C TYR A 491 -7.00 15.16 12.50
N GLY A 492 -6.78 13.86 12.68
CA GLY A 492 -6.80 12.88 11.62
C GLY A 492 -6.26 11.54 12.12
N PRO A 493 -6.31 10.49 11.28
CA PRO A 493 -5.53 9.29 11.57
C PRO A 493 -4.03 9.64 11.52
N PRO A 494 -3.16 8.94 12.26
CA PRO A 494 -1.73 9.06 12.03
C PRO A 494 -1.41 8.68 10.58
N HIS A 495 -0.36 9.27 10.01
CA HIS A 495 0.14 8.85 8.72
C HIS A 495 0.47 7.37 8.80
N ARG A 496 -0.29 6.55 8.08
CA ARG A 496 0.21 5.23 7.74
C ARG A 496 1.49 5.47 6.93
N PRO A 497 2.55 4.68 7.10
CA PRO A 497 3.61 4.63 6.09
C PRO A 497 2.99 4.10 4.79
N VAL A 498 2.27 4.98 4.07
CA VAL A 498 2.12 4.92 2.63
C VAL A 498 3.55 4.77 2.15
N GLY A 499 3.87 3.68 1.44
CA GLY A 499 5.25 3.39 1.02
C GLY A 499 5.97 4.69 0.71
N ALA A 500 6.96 5.03 1.54
CA ALA A 500 7.45 6.40 1.72
C ALA A 500 7.72 7.05 0.36
N GLY A 501 6.81 7.91 -0.09
CA GLY A 501 6.79 8.29 -1.51
C GLY A 501 5.97 9.53 -1.86
N THR A 502 5.44 10.25 -0.87
CA THR A 502 4.93 11.61 -1.10
C THR A 502 5.36 12.56 0.01
N THR A 503 6.67 12.79 0.12
CA THR A 503 7.08 14.14 0.50
C THR A 503 6.73 15.00 -0.70
N ALA A 504 5.61 15.74 -0.64
CA ALA A 504 5.57 16.99 -1.39
C ALA A 504 6.86 17.75 -1.04
N PRO A 505 7.59 18.33 -2.01
CA PRO A 505 8.81 19.07 -1.69
C PRO A 505 8.47 20.08 -0.58
N LEU A 506 9.24 20.05 0.51
CA LEU A 506 9.14 20.97 1.65
C LEU A 506 8.96 22.38 1.11
N ARG A 507 7.73 22.91 1.16
CA ARG A 507 7.54 24.35 0.94
C ARG A 507 7.96 25.00 2.23
N ALA A 508 9.21 25.44 2.28
CA ALA A 508 9.72 26.24 3.38
C ALA A 508 8.78 27.41 3.68
N HIS A 509 8.63 27.76 4.95
CA HIS A 509 7.73 28.84 5.36
C HIS A 509 8.14 30.15 4.64
N PRO A 510 7.20 31.05 4.27
CA PRO A 510 7.55 32.30 3.56
C PRO A 510 8.64 33.13 4.26
N GLU A 511 8.73 33.03 5.59
CA GLU A 511 9.76 33.69 6.41
C GLU A 511 11.13 33.02 6.29
N GLU A 512 11.20 31.69 6.27
CA GLU A 512 12.44 30.95 6.01
C GLU A 512 12.93 31.19 4.58
N GLN A 513 12.02 31.29 3.61
CA GLN A 513 12.34 31.69 2.24
C GLN A 513 12.84 33.14 2.18
N ALA A 514 12.25 34.06 2.95
CA ALA A 514 12.70 35.43 3.03
C ALA A 514 14.08 35.55 3.70
N HIS A 515 14.34 34.77 4.77
CA HIS A 515 15.64 34.69 5.45
C HIS A 515 16.71 34.11 4.53
N ALA A 516 16.44 32.99 3.87
CA ALA A 516 17.34 32.39 2.88
C ALA A 516 17.64 33.34 1.71
N ARG A 517 16.66 34.12 1.23
CA ARG A 517 16.88 35.18 0.23
C ARG A 517 17.75 36.33 0.76
N GLY A 518 17.64 36.67 2.04
CA GLY A 518 18.52 37.62 2.72
C GLY A 518 19.97 37.15 2.78
N LEU A 519 20.18 35.88 3.16
CA LEU A 519 21.49 35.23 3.17
C LEU A 519 22.09 35.11 1.76
N LEU A 520 21.26 34.80 0.76
CA LEU A 520 21.64 34.75 -0.65
C LEU A 520 22.16 36.11 -1.16
N ARG A 521 21.49 37.22 -0.79
CA ARG A 521 21.95 38.58 -1.16
C ARG A 521 23.34 38.87 -0.60
N VAL A 522 23.65 38.40 0.59
CA VAL A 522 24.97 38.61 1.20
C VAL A 522 26.05 37.83 0.44
N LEU A 523 25.75 36.61 0.01
CA LEU A 523 26.63 35.83 -0.86
C LEU A 523 26.82 36.49 -2.23
N ALA A 524 25.77 37.12 -2.78
CA ALA A 524 25.83 37.82 -4.05
C ALA A 524 26.67 39.10 -3.99
N ASP A 525 26.50 39.91 -2.95
CA ASP A 525 27.22 41.17 -2.72
C ASP A 525 28.74 40.98 -2.56
N GLY A 526 29.15 39.74 -2.24
CA GLY A 526 30.55 39.34 -2.29
C GLY A 526 31.44 39.82 -1.18
N LYS A 527 30.83 40.33 -0.11
CA LYS A 527 31.49 40.53 1.16
C LYS A 527 31.66 39.17 1.84
N ALA A 528 32.82 38.96 2.48
CA ALA A 528 33.03 37.75 3.26
C ALA A 528 32.05 37.75 4.46
N PRO A 529 31.20 36.72 4.62
CA PRO A 529 30.27 36.65 5.76
C PRO A 529 31.04 36.52 7.08
N SER A 530 30.49 37.11 8.15
CA SER A 530 30.99 36.95 9.53
C SER A 530 30.87 35.49 9.99
N ALA A 531 31.55 35.12 11.08
CA ALA A 531 31.54 33.73 11.58
C ALA A 531 30.13 33.22 11.89
N ASP A 532 29.31 34.02 12.60
CA ASP A 532 27.92 33.67 12.93
C ASP A 532 27.07 33.53 11.66
N MET A 533 27.32 34.39 10.67
CA MET A 533 26.61 34.39 9.41
C MET A 533 27.03 33.22 8.49
N ARG A 534 28.25 32.70 8.63
CA ARG A 534 28.69 31.47 7.95
C ARG A 534 27.97 30.25 8.50
N LEU A 535 27.80 30.19 9.83
CA LEU A 535 27.00 29.15 10.49
C LEU A 535 25.54 29.23 10.03
N ASP A 536 24.99 30.44 9.94
CA ASP A 536 23.61 30.66 9.50
C ASP A 536 23.41 30.31 8.00
N ILE A 537 24.36 30.69 7.14
CA ILE A 537 24.40 30.29 5.71
C ILE A 537 24.52 28.76 5.57
N ALA A 538 25.35 28.11 6.38
CA ALA A 538 25.52 26.66 6.34
C ALA A 538 24.25 25.93 6.80
N ALA A 539 23.59 26.43 7.85
CA ALA A 539 22.34 25.87 8.36
C ALA A 539 21.19 25.98 7.34
N HIS A 540 21.21 26.97 6.45
CA HIS A 540 20.16 27.23 5.46
C HIS A 540 20.58 26.95 4.00
N ALA A 541 21.71 26.25 3.78
CA ALA A 541 22.31 26.09 2.45
C ALA A 541 21.35 25.46 1.41
N THR A 542 20.54 24.49 1.83
CA THR A 542 19.55 23.84 0.95
C THR A 542 18.45 24.80 0.50
N LEU A 543 17.94 25.64 1.40
CA LEU A 543 16.93 26.66 1.09
C LEU A 543 17.51 27.79 0.22
N ILE A 544 18.78 28.14 0.43
CA ILE A 544 19.50 29.10 -0.40
C ILE A 544 19.64 28.56 -1.84
N LEU A 545 19.98 27.28 -2.01
CA LEU A 545 20.05 26.64 -3.33
C LEU A 545 18.69 26.57 -4.04
N GLU A 546 17.61 26.31 -3.31
CA GLU A 546 16.25 26.36 -3.86
C GLU A 546 15.85 27.79 -4.24
N ALA A 547 16.20 28.79 -3.41
CA ALA A 547 15.99 30.19 -3.74
C ALA A 547 16.73 30.59 -5.04
N ILE A 548 18.00 30.18 -5.19
CA ILE A 548 18.80 30.39 -6.41
C ILE A 548 18.10 29.82 -7.65
N ARG A 549 17.59 28.59 -7.56
CA ARG A 549 16.87 27.93 -8.68
C ARG A 549 15.55 28.63 -9.00
N SER A 550 14.77 28.98 -7.96
CA SER A 550 13.48 29.66 -8.14
C SER A 550 13.60 31.07 -8.72
N SER A 551 14.66 31.82 -8.37
CA SER A 551 14.92 33.16 -8.91
C SER A 551 15.39 33.10 -10.37
N ALA A 552 16.10 32.03 -10.77
CA ALA A 552 16.47 31.80 -12.18
C ALA A 552 15.23 31.59 -13.07
N ASP A 553 14.23 30.84 -12.57
CA ASP A 553 12.96 30.62 -13.28
C ASP A 553 12.08 31.88 -13.35
N GLN A 554 12.26 32.83 -12.43
CA GLN A 554 11.52 34.11 -12.37
C GLN A 554 12.19 35.26 -13.14
N GLY A 555 13.33 35.02 -13.79
CA GLY A 555 14.02 36.02 -14.61
C GLY A 555 14.72 37.13 -13.81
N GLU A 556 14.94 36.94 -12.51
CA GLU A 556 15.82 37.83 -11.74
C GLU A 556 17.26 37.63 -12.21
N ALA A 557 17.87 38.70 -12.75
CA ALA A 557 19.20 38.65 -13.34
C ALA A 557 20.32 38.57 -12.28
N TRP A 558 20.48 37.39 -11.68
CA TRP A 558 21.70 37.02 -10.98
C TRP A 558 22.74 36.65 -12.02
N ALA A 559 23.60 37.60 -12.38
CA ALA A 559 24.49 37.52 -13.55
C ALA A 559 25.51 36.35 -13.52
N ASP A 560 25.57 35.56 -12.45
CA ASP A 560 26.57 34.50 -12.28
C ASP A 560 26.14 33.45 -11.24
N LEU A 561 25.18 32.58 -11.61
CA LEU A 561 24.67 31.49 -10.75
C LEU A 561 25.78 30.52 -10.33
N ASP A 562 26.72 30.24 -11.23
CA ASP A 562 27.85 29.34 -10.97
C ASP A 562 28.74 29.90 -9.86
N ARG A 563 29.03 31.22 -9.90
CA ARG A 563 29.82 31.90 -8.88
C ARG A 563 29.12 32.03 -7.54
N LEU A 564 27.79 32.17 -7.52
CA LEU A 564 26.99 32.13 -6.29
C LEU A 564 27.03 30.74 -5.64
N THR A 565 26.93 29.70 -6.46
CA THR A 565 27.04 28.30 -6.02
C THR A 565 28.44 28.01 -5.50
N GLU A 566 29.48 28.49 -6.19
CA GLU A 566 30.89 28.36 -5.77
C GLU A 566 31.16 29.06 -4.43
N ARG A 567 30.60 30.26 -4.23
CA ARG A 567 30.69 31.00 -2.96
C ARG A 567 29.98 30.32 -1.81
N LEU A 568 28.77 29.80 -2.05
CA LEU A 568 28.05 29.02 -1.07
C LEU A 568 28.89 27.79 -0.67
N SER A 569 29.45 27.08 -1.65
CA SER A 569 30.39 25.97 -1.43
C SER A 569 31.60 26.39 -0.61
N ALA A 570 32.21 27.55 -0.89
CA ALA A 570 33.39 28.03 -0.13
C ALA A 570 33.07 28.43 1.32
N VAL A 571 31.82 28.81 1.60
CA VAL A 571 31.34 29.12 2.97
C VAL A 571 31.00 27.84 3.74
N VAL A 572 30.36 26.87 3.08
CA VAL A 572 30.02 25.56 3.66
C VAL A 572 31.26 24.66 3.80
N HIS A 573 32.26 24.85 2.93
CA HIS A 573 33.49 24.05 2.86
C HIS A 573 34.74 24.96 2.79
N PRO A 574 35.22 25.52 3.91
CA PRO A 574 36.47 26.28 3.91
C PRO A 574 37.67 25.38 3.52
N PRO A 575 38.71 25.91 2.84
CA PRO A 575 39.87 25.15 2.40
C PRO A 575 40.62 24.47 3.56
N ALA A 576 41.27 23.35 3.24
CA ALA A 576 41.79 22.31 4.14
C ALA A 576 42.87 22.72 5.17
N ASP A 577 43.23 24.00 5.27
CA ASP A 577 44.27 24.49 6.18
C ASP A 577 43.79 24.63 7.65
N LEU A 578 42.56 24.19 7.96
CA LEU A 578 42.02 24.06 9.32
C LEU A 578 41.98 22.60 9.80
N ALA A 579 43.00 21.81 9.47
CA ALA A 579 43.16 20.39 9.86
C ALA A 579 43.42 20.13 11.37
N GLY A 580 42.94 21.01 12.26
CA GLY A 580 43.10 20.90 13.71
C GLY A 580 41.87 20.40 14.47
N LEU A 581 40.72 20.25 13.82
CA LEU A 581 39.50 19.74 14.47
C LEU A 581 39.40 18.23 14.24
N ALA A 582 39.70 17.47 15.30
CA ALA A 582 39.45 16.04 15.33
C ALA A 582 37.94 15.79 15.22
N PHE A 583 37.47 15.36 14.06
CA PHE A 583 36.13 14.81 13.92
C PHE A 583 36.10 13.44 14.59
N GLU A 584 35.15 13.24 15.51
CA GLU A 584 34.89 11.92 16.06
C GLU A 584 34.55 10.95 14.91
N PRO A 585 35.09 9.71 14.92
CA PRO A 585 34.73 8.73 13.90
C PRO A 585 33.21 8.52 13.92
N GLY A 586 32.57 8.69 12.76
CA GLY A 586 31.15 8.45 12.61
C GLY A 586 30.75 7.04 13.07
N PRO A 587 29.47 6.83 13.41
CA PRO A 587 28.99 5.56 13.94
C PRO A 587 29.36 4.40 13.00
N SER A 588 29.82 3.28 13.56
CA SER A 588 30.03 2.07 12.78
C SER A 588 28.71 1.61 12.15
N PRO A 589 28.72 1.03 10.94
CA PRO A 589 27.51 0.50 10.34
C PRO A 589 26.86 -0.53 11.28
N PRO A 590 25.51 -0.55 11.38
CA PRO A 590 24.81 -1.53 12.20
C PRO A 590 25.19 -2.95 11.82
N THR A 591 25.33 -3.83 12.81
CA THR A 591 25.57 -5.25 12.57
C THR A 591 24.23 -5.92 12.28
N LEU A 592 24.17 -6.73 11.23
CA LEU A 592 22.97 -7.51 10.91
C LEU A 592 23.03 -8.85 11.66
N SER A 593 21.89 -9.27 12.22
CA SER A 593 21.77 -10.57 12.91
C SER A 593 21.67 -11.77 11.94
N GLY A 594 21.50 -11.51 10.65
CA GLY A 594 21.47 -12.53 9.59
C GLY A 594 21.36 -11.95 8.18
N PRO A 595 21.40 -12.83 7.14
CA PRO A 595 21.30 -12.41 5.75
C PRO A 595 19.96 -11.74 5.47
N ALA A 596 19.98 -10.66 4.69
CA ALA A 596 18.77 -9.93 4.34
C ALA A 596 17.79 -10.82 3.57
N ARG A 597 16.64 -11.08 4.19
CA ARG A 597 15.44 -11.47 3.46
C ARG A 597 14.55 -10.25 3.33
N ILE A 598 13.76 -10.15 2.26
CA ILE A 598 12.83 -9.04 2.08
C ILE A 598 11.78 -8.99 3.18
N ALA A 599 11.37 -10.14 3.73
CA ALA A 599 10.49 -10.18 4.90
C ALA A 599 11.09 -9.39 6.09
N SER A 600 12.42 -9.31 6.16
CA SER A 600 13.15 -8.59 7.21
C SER A 600 13.35 -7.11 6.93
N TRP A 601 12.89 -6.59 5.78
CA TRP A 601 13.15 -5.20 5.37
C TRP A 601 12.45 -4.14 6.24
N ASN A 602 11.45 -4.57 7.02
CA ASN A 602 10.76 -3.76 8.02
C ASN A 602 11.26 -4.00 9.45
N GLU A 603 12.23 -4.89 9.66
CA GLU A 603 12.85 -5.10 10.96
C GLU A 603 13.77 -3.91 11.29
N GLY A 604 13.89 -3.58 12.58
CA GLY A 604 14.59 -2.37 13.05
C GLY A 604 16.08 -2.31 12.65
N GLU A 605 16.74 -3.46 12.51
CA GLU A 605 18.13 -3.56 12.06
C GLU A 605 18.28 -3.06 10.61
N TRP A 606 17.37 -3.46 9.72
CA TRP A 606 17.37 -3.08 8.31
C TRP A 606 17.02 -1.61 8.08
N ALA A 607 16.07 -1.07 8.84
CA ALA A 607 15.78 0.36 8.81
C ALA A 607 17.00 1.21 9.22
N SER A 608 17.86 0.67 10.08
CA SER A 608 19.08 1.33 10.53
C SER A 608 20.19 1.25 9.47
N VAL A 609 20.34 0.10 8.80
CA VAL A 609 21.28 -0.05 7.68
C VAL A 609 20.86 0.79 6.46
N ALA A 610 19.56 0.86 6.17
CA ALA A 610 19.03 1.75 5.15
C ALA A 610 19.38 3.20 5.50
N ARG A 611 19.06 3.67 6.71
CA ARG A 611 19.44 5.03 7.17
C ARG A 611 20.94 5.30 7.06
N TYR A 612 21.80 4.30 7.27
CA TYR A 612 23.25 4.42 7.16
C TYR A 612 23.72 4.65 5.72
N PHE A 613 23.21 3.88 4.74
CA PHE A 613 23.60 4.02 3.34
C PHE A 613 22.73 5.03 2.58
N SER A 614 21.43 4.82 2.54
CA SER A 614 20.52 5.71 1.82
C SER A 614 19.17 5.70 2.50
N ARG A 615 18.62 6.89 2.79
CA ARG A 615 17.24 7.03 3.30
C ARG A 615 16.20 6.33 2.39
N VAL A 616 16.59 5.97 1.17
CA VAL A 616 15.84 5.15 0.21
C VAL A 616 16.23 3.67 0.33
N ARG A 617 15.22 2.79 0.35
CA ARG A 617 15.41 1.33 0.28
C ARG A 617 15.53 0.92 -1.18
N SER A 618 16.73 0.56 -1.61
CA SER A 618 17.01 0.18 -3.00
C SER A 618 17.78 -1.14 -3.09
N GLY A 619 17.82 -1.75 -4.27
CA GLY A 619 18.70 -2.89 -4.55
C GLY A 619 20.18 -2.61 -4.18
N TRP A 620 20.62 -1.36 -4.27
CA TRP A 620 21.99 -0.93 -3.92
C TRP A 620 22.20 -0.90 -2.41
N THR A 621 21.22 -0.41 -1.66
CA THR A 621 21.20 -0.45 -0.19
C THR A 621 21.26 -1.90 0.30
N TRP A 622 20.50 -2.78 -0.34
CA TRP A 622 20.48 -4.21 -0.06
C TRP A 622 21.84 -4.85 -0.36
N GLU A 623 22.42 -4.59 -1.53
CA GLU A 623 23.74 -5.11 -1.93
C GLU A 623 24.82 -4.73 -0.92
N ARG A 624 24.91 -3.44 -0.56
CA ARG A 624 25.90 -2.92 0.39
C ARG A 624 25.76 -3.54 1.76
N ALA A 625 24.53 -3.72 2.23
CA ALA A 625 24.24 -4.37 3.49
C ALA A 625 24.65 -5.85 3.48
N GLN A 626 24.36 -6.57 2.40
CA GLN A 626 24.77 -7.98 2.23
C GLN A 626 26.28 -8.13 2.15
N ILE A 627 26.98 -7.20 1.48
CA ILE A 627 28.44 -7.16 1.46
C ILE A 627 28.99 -7.07 2.90
N LEU A 628 28.48 -6.15 3.72
CA LEU A 628 28.95 -5.99 5.10
C LEU A 628 28.65 -7.20 5.97
N ASP A 629 27.43 -7.72 5.92
CA ASP A 629 27.00 -8.89 6.69
C ASP A 629 27.78 -10.14 6.29
N GLY A 630 27.94 -10.35 4.98
CA GLY A 630 28.68 -11.48 4.46
C GLY A 630 30.18 -11.38 4.74
N ILE A 631 30.79 -10.19 4.73
CA ILE A 631 32.16 -10.01 5.25
C ILE A 631 32.19 -10.39 6.74
N ALA A 632 31.22 -9.95 7.53
CA ALA A 632 31.18 -10.23 8.96
C ALA A 632 31.02 -11.73 9.29
N THR A 633 30.26 -12.44 8.47
CA THR A 633 29.98 -13.88 8.65
C THR A 633 31.08 -14.75 8.05
N CYS A 634 31.50 -14.44 6.82
CA CYS A 634 32.40 -15.28 6.03
C CYS A 634 33.87 -15.03 6.35
N PHE A 635 34.22 -13.98 7.10
CA PHE A 635 35.60 -13.62 7.39
C PHE A 635 35.79 -13.30 8.88
N SER A 636 36.55 -14.16 9.57
CA SER A 636 36.62 -14.21 11.03
C SER A 636 37.85 -13.56 11.65
N SER A 637 38.77 -12.98 10.87
CA SER A 637 39.97 -12.33 11.42
C SER A 637 39.75 -10.84 11.75
N GLY A 638 40.43 -10.37 12.80
CA GLY A 638 40.21 -9.05 13.42
C GLY A 638 40.75 -7.85 12.63
N ARG A 639 40.69 -6.66 13.24
CA ARG A 639 41.00 -5.29 12.74
C ARG A 639 42.33 -5.08 11.96
N TYR A 640 43.17 -6.09 11.79
CA TYR A 640 44.46 -6.02 11.08
C TYR A 640 44.43 -6.64 9.68
N ALA A 641 43.28 -7.16 9.25
CA ALA A 641 43.12 -7.67 7.89
C ALA A 641 43.21 -6.52 6.86
N ARG A 642 43.88 -6.79 5.74
CA ARG A 642 43.99 -5.82 4.65
C ARG A 642 42.83 -6.00 3.68
N ALA A 643 42.06 -4.94 3.44
CA ALA A 643 40.98 -4.96 2.47
C ALA A 643 41.26 -4.05 1.27
N LEU A 644 40.87 -4.52 0.08
CA LEU A 644 40.86 -3.78 -1.17
C LEU A 644 39.40 -3.59 -1.61
N VAL A 645 39.00 -2.35 -1.92
CA VAL A 645 37.70 -2.08 -2.55
C VAL A 645 37.95 -1.60 -3.98
N VAL A 646 37.36 -2.28 -4.96
CA VAL A 646 37.45 -1.88 -6.37
C VAL A 646 36.26 -0.99 -6.69
N SER A 647 36.47 0.33 -6.74
CA SER A 647 35.38 1.30 -6.97
C SER A 647 35.91 2.49 -7.77
N GLU A 648 35.09 3.04 -8.66
CA GLU A 648 35.42 4.29 -9.39
C GLU A 648 35.49 5.49 -8.44
N HIS A 649 34.74 5.45 -7.35
CA HIS A 649 34.58 6.56 -6.41
C HIS A 649 34.66 6.11 -4.96
N GLU A 650 35.07 7.02 -4.08
CA GLU A 650 34.99 6.85 -2.62
C GLU A 650 33.52 7.00 -2.21
N ASP A 651 32.78 5.90 -2.29
CA ASP A 651 31.37 5.86 -1.93
C ASP A 651 31.18 5.32 -0.50
N GLN A 652 29.92 5.15 -0.10
CA GLN A 652 29.59 4.73 1.25
C GLN A 652 30.02 3.29 1.56
N ILE A 653 30.18 2.42 0.56
CA ILE A 653 30.68 1.06 0.82
C ILE A 653 32.18 1.09 1.09
N VAL A 654 32.94 1.97 0.42
CA VAL A 654 34.35 2.23 0.76
C VAL A 654 34.46 2.64 2.24
N ASN A 655 33.65 3.61 2.67
CA ASN A 655 33.65 4.07 4.08
C ASN A 655 33.24 2.97 5.06
N ALA A 656 32.22 2.18 4.74
CA ALA A 656 31.74 1.13 5.62
C ALA A 656 32.74 -0.02 5.78
N VAL A 657 33.43 -0.39 4.69
CA VAL A 657 34.52 -1.37 4.73
C VAL A 657 35.72 -0.77 5.48
N ALA A 658 36.07 0.50 5.25
CA ALA A 658 37.12 1.20 6.00
C ALA A 658 36.86 1.22 7.51
N ALA A 659 35.63 1.48 7.94
CA ALA A 659 35.25 1.46 9.35
C ALA A 659 35.49 0.09 10.00
N ARG A 660 35.37 -1.00 9.24
CA ARG A 660 35.61 -2.36 9.73
C ARG A 660 37.11 -2.71 9.82
N PHE A 661 37.89 -2.34 8.81
CA PHE A 661 39.31 -2.73 8.68
C PHE A 661 40.30 -1.66 9.16
N GLY A 662 39.85 -0.46 9.51
CA GLY A 662 40.66 0.66 9.99
C GLY A 662 41.46 1.38 8.89
N SER A 663 41.94 0.65 7.89
CA SER A 663 42.55 1.18 6.66
C SER A 663 42.27 0.26 5.49
N ILE A 664 42.03 0.83 4.32
CA ILE A 664 41.79 0.06 3.09
C ILE A 664 42.53 0.65 1.90
N ASP A 665 42.81 -0.23 0.95
CA ASP A 665 43.26 0.17 -0.37
C ASP A 665 42.04 0.31 -1.30
N VAL A 666 42.02 1.31 -2.19
CA VAL A 666 40.97 1.50 -3.19
C VAL A 666 41.59 1.47 -4.58
N MET A 667 41.05 0.61 -5.45
CA MET A 667 41.47 0.51 -6.85
C MET A 667 40.36 1.00 -7.75
N ASP A 668 40.71 1.84 -8.71
CA ASP A 668 39.78 2.30 -9.73
C ASP A 668 39.34 1.13 -10.60
N VAL A 669 38.04 1.00 -10.89
CA VAL A 669 37.53 -0.10 -11.70
C VAL A 669 38.17 -0.14 -13.10
N ARG A 670 38.60 1.02 -13.62
CA ARG A 670 39.23 1.17 -14.94
C ARG A 670 40.55 0.42 -15.03
N GLU A 671 41.24 0.23 -13.91
CA GLU A 671 42.48 -0.55 -13.83
C GLU A 671 42.26 -2.03 -14.17
N LEU A 672 41.03 -2.55 -13.99
CA LEU A 672 40.66 -3.92 -14.33
C LEU A 672 40.04 -4.04 -15.72
N PHE A 673 39.31 -3.02 -16.20
CA PHE A 673 38.48 -3.13 -17.41
C PHE A 673 38.94 -2.29 -18.63
N GLY A 674 39.86 -1.35 -18.46
CA GLY A 674 40.52 -0.58 -19.53
C GLY A 674 39.83 0.71 -19.99
N GLU A 675 38.50 0.74 -20.13
CA GLU A 675 37.74 1.92 -20.62
C GLU A 675 36.68 2.36 -19.58
N PRO A 676 36.36 3.67 -19.46
CA PRO A 676 35.31 4.16 -18.58
C PRO A 676 33.98 3.58 -19.06
N ALA A 677 33.44 2.67 -18.27
CA ALA A 677 32.19 2.06 -18.57
C ALA A 677 31.11 3.12 -18.35
N VAL A 678 30.50 3.66 -19.41
CA VAL A 678 29.43 4.68 -19.36
C VAL A 678 28.49 4.40 -18.18
N LEU A 679 28.69 5.10 -17.07
CA LEU A 679 27.66 5.26 -16.05
C LEU A 679 26.76 6.32 -16.63
N THR A 680 25.47 6.01 -16.77
CA THR A 680 24.48 7.07 -16.98
C THR A 680 24.65 8.04 -15.81
N SER A 681 25.14 9.21 -16.18
CA SER A 681 25.46 10.32 -15.31
C SER A 681 24.22 10.72 -14.54
N GLU A 682 24.07 10.31 -13.29
CA GLU A 682 23.16 11.01 -12.37
C GLU A 682 23.46 10.61 -10.93
N ARG A 683 23.74 11.65 -10.12
CA ARG A 683 24.09 11.63 -8.68
C ARG A 683 25.55 11.31 -8.37
N ARG A 684 26.38 12.33 -8.60
CA ARG A 684 27.49 12.62 -7.67
C ARG A 684 26.86 12.78 -6.29
N PHE A 685 26.99 11.78 -5.42
CA PHE A 685 26.66 11.97 -4.01
C PHE A 685 27.62 13.03 -3.46
N ALA A 686 27.07 14.00 -2.74
CA ALA A 686 27.85 15.07 -2.14
C ALA A 686 28.93 14.44 -1.22
N PRO A 687 30.20 14.90 -1.28
CA PRO A 687 31.32 14.39 -0.46
C PRO A 687 31.19 14.77 1.02
N GLU A 688 29.96 14.95 1.51
CA GLU A 688 29.66 15.36 2.86
C GLU A 688 29.83 14.16 3.79
N LEU A 689 30.77 14.32 4.74
CA LEU A 689 31.07 13.43 5.86
C LEU A 689 32.01 12.25 5.54
N HIS A 690 33.29 12.57 5.31
CA HIS A 690 34.37 11.57 5.40
C HIS A 690 34.96 11.52 6.81
N PRO A 691 34.71 10.47 7.60
CA PRO A 691 35.47 10.19 8.82
C PRO A 691 36.95 9.89 8.52
N ALA A 692 37.81 10.07 9.52
CA ALA A 692 39.28 10.03 9.49
C ALA A 692 39.93 8.64 9.18
N TYR A 693 39.37 7.84 8.28
CA TYR A 693 39.95 6.54 7.89
C TYR A 693 41.06 6.72 6.83
N LYS A 694 42.11 5.90 6.92
CA LYS A 694 43.20 5.90 5.94
C LYS A 694 42.78 5.12 4.69
N VAL A 695 42.36 5.82 3.66
CA VAL A 695 42.12 5.27 2.32
C VAL A 695 43.35 5.52 1.45
N ARG A 696 43.96 4.46 0.90
CA ARG A 696 45.10 4.58 -0.01
C ARG A 696 44.70 4.10 -1.41
N ARG A 697 44.87 4.95 -2.42
CA ARG A 697 44.62 4.54 -3.81
C ARG A 697 45.76 3.67 -4.34
N VAL A 698 45.41 2.59 -5.03
CA VAL A 698 46.34 1.62 -5.61
C VAL A 698 45.99 1.36 -7.07
N THR A 699 47.01 1.11 -7.90
CA THR A 699 46.85 0.65 -9.28
C THR A 699 46.98 -0.86 -9.35
N LEU A 700 46.50 -1.50 -10.42
CA LEU A 700 46.59 -2.96 -10.56
C LEU A 700 48.05 -3.45 -10.48
N GLY A 701 48.99 -2.71 -11.08
CA GLY A 701 50.43 -3.01 -11.04
C GLY A 701 51.09 -2.88 -9.66
N SER A 702 50.44 -2.18 -8.71
CA SER A 702 50.94 -2.03 -7.34
C SER A 702 50.43 -3.11 -6.37
N VAL A 703 49.51 -3.97 -6.83
CA VAL A 703 48.97 -5.07 -6.04
C VAL A 703 49.91 -6.27 -6.06
N GLN A 704 50.45 -6.61 -4.89
CA GLN A 704 51.32 -7.77 -4.73
C GLN A 704 50.50 -9.06 -4.51
N PRO A 705 51.03 -10.23 -4.89
CA PRO A 705 50.39 -11.51 -4.56
C PRO A 705 50.20 -11.67 -3.05
N ARG A 706 49.03 -12.20 -2.64
CA ARG A 706 48.67 -12.48 -1.24
C ARG A 706 48.70 -11.25 -0.30
N MET A 707 48.49 -10.06 -0.85
CA MET A 707 48.51 -8.79 -0.13
C MET A 707 47.21 -8.51 0.64
N TYR A 708 46.07 -9.01 0.18
CA TYR A 708 44.76 -8.70 0.73
C TYR A 708 44.09 -9.92 1.33
N ASP A 709 43.39 -9.73 2.43
CA ASP A 709 42.56 -10.78 3.03
C ASP A 709 41.10 -10.67 2.58
N VAL A 710 40.66 -9.46 2.20
CA VAL A 710 39.33 -9.23 1.63
C VAL A 710 39.46 -8.34 0.40
N ILE A 711 38.83 -8.72 -0.70
CA ILE A 711 38.68 -7.88 -1.88
C ILE A 711 37.19 -7.73 -2.17
N VAL A 712 36.70 -6.49 -2.29
CA VAL A 712 35.29 -6.18 -2.53
C VAL A 712 35.14 -5.52 -3.90
N LEU A 713 34.27 -6.09 -4.74
CA LEU A 713 33.84 -5.54 -6.03
C LEU A 713 32.36 -5.19 -5.94
N PRO A 714 31.97 -3.98 -5.49
CA PRO A 714 30.58 -3.56 -5.44
C PRO A 714 30.02 -3.20 -6.83
N HIS A 715 28.70 -3.08 -6.92
CA HIS A 715 27.94 -2.39 -7.98
C HIS A 715 28.01 -3.03 -9.38
N ALA A 716 27.83 -4.34 -9.48
CA ALA A 716 27.82 -5.07 -10.77
C ALA A 716 29.08 -4.87 -11.63
N SER A 717 30.14 -4.33 -11.05
CA SER A 717 31.37 -3.93 -11.72
C SER A 717 32.04 -5.10 -12.42
N ALA A 718 31.94 -6.31 -11.85
CA ALA A 718 32.49 -7.54 -12.41
C ALA A 718 31.76 -8.07 -13.66
N PHE A 719 30.51 -7.68 -13.89
CA PHE A 719 29.62 -8.29 -14.89
C PHE A 719 29.25 -7.35 -16.04
N LYS A 720 29.69 -6.09 -16.01
CA LYS A 720 29.42 -5.09 -17.05
C LYS A 720 30.02 -5.47 -18.42
N GLY A 721 31.03 -6.33 -18.46
CA GLY A 721 31.58 -6.95 -19.68
C GLY A 721 31.02 -8.34 -20.01
N GLY A 722 29.98 -8.78 -19.31
CA GLY A 722 29.46 -10.14 -19.33
C GLY A 722 30.27 -11.11 -18.46
N VAL A 723 29.64 -12.21 -18.06
CA VAL A 723 30.25 -13.30 -17.26
C VAL A 723 31.54 -13.84 -17.93
N GLY A 724 31.67 -13.68 -19.24
CA GLY A 724 32.83 -14.12 -20.01
C GLY A 724 34.13 -13.37 -19.75
N ARG A 725 34.12 -12.24 -19.02
CA ARG A 725 35.34 -11.51 -18.61
C ARG A 725 35.72 -11.73 -17.15
N LEU A 726 34.98 -12.57 -16.42
CA LEU A 726 35.30 -12.88 -15.02
C LEU A 726 36.65 -13.58 -14.88
N ASP A 727 37.11 -14.34 -15.86
CA ASP A 727 38.43 -14.96 -15.82
C ASP A 727 39.56 -13.92 -15.92
N GLU A 728 39.41 -12.90 -16.76
CA GLU A 728 40.35 -11.76 -16.88
C GLU A 728 40.53 -11.02 -15.55
N VAL A 729 39.47 -10.94 -14.73
CA VAL A 729 39.45 -10.18 -13.46
C VAL A 729 39.69 -11.06 -12.23
N ALA A 730 39.09 -12.26 -12.19
CA ALA A 730 39.17 -13.13 -11.03
C ALA A 730 40.58 -13.71 -10.85
N ALA A 731 41.33 -13.97 -11.92
CA ALA A 731 42.70 -14.48 -11.82
C ALA A 731 43.67 -13.51 -11.10
N PRO A 732 43.82 -12.24 -11.52
CA PRO A 732 44.70 -11.29 -10.82
C PRO A 732 44.24 -10.98 -9.40
N LEU A 733 42.92 -10.87 -9.15
CA LEU A 733 42.40 -10.64 -7.80
C LEU A 733 42.55 -11.87 -6.89
N SER A 734 42.35 -13.07 -7.42
CA SER A 734 42.63 -14.32 -6.71
C SER A 734 44.12 -14.39 -6.36
N ALA A 735 45.03 -14.01 -7.24
CA ALA A 735 46.47 -13.96 -6.94
C ALA A 735 46.79 -12.98 -5.80
N ALA A 736 46.10 -11.82 -5.77
CA ALA A 736 46.22 -10.81 -4.72
C ALA A 736 45.67 -11.25 -3.35
N LEU A 737 44.74 -12.20 -3.31
CA LEU A 737 44.18 -12.72 -2.06
C LEU A 737 45.15 -13.63 -1.30
N SER A 738 45.19 -13.47 0.03
CA SER A 738 45.87 -14.38 0.95
C SER A 738 45.14 -15.75 0.99
N PRO A 739 45.81 -16.84 1.40
CA PRO A 739 45.13 -18.11 1.63
C PRO A 739 44.00 -17.94 2.66
N LYS A 740 42.80 -18.46 2.36
CA LYS A 740 41.55 -18.21 3.09
C LYS A 740 41.01 -16.77 2.99
N GLY A 741 41.61 -15.95 2.14
CA GLY A 741 41.09 -14.64 1.80
C GLY A 741 39.75 -14.71 1.08
N LEU A 742 38.97 -13.64 1.18
CA LEU A 742 37.60 -13.53 0.71
C LEU A 742 37.50 -12.56 -0.48
N LEU A 743 37.05 -13.04 -1.63
CA LEU A 743 36.59 -12.21 -2.75
C LEU A 743 35.07 -12.03 -2.62
N VAL A 744 34.62 -10.78 -2.47
CA VAL A 744 33.21 -10.41 -2.43
C VAL A 744 32.86 -9.74 -3.75
N VAL A 745 31.86 -10.28 -4.46
CA VAL A 745 31.47 -9.77 -5.78
C VAL A 745 29.99 -9.43 -5.79
N GLY A 746 29.66 -8.16 -5.92
CA GLY A 746 28.32 -7.66 -6.20
C GLY A 746 28.00 -7.71 -7.70
N GLY A 747 26.77 -8.07 -8.03
CA GLY A 747 26.28 -8.30 -9.39
C GLY A 747 24.82 -7.91 -9.55
N GLU A 748 24.40 -7.61 -10.78
CA GLU A 748 22.99 -7.58 -11.18
C GLU A 748 22.73 -8.67 -12.22
N VAL A 749 21.57 -9.30 -12.14
CA VAL A 749 21.18 -10.46 -12.97
C VAL A 749 19.86 -10.16 -13.65
N SER A 750 19.80 -10.27 -14.97
CA SER A 750 18.52 -10.19 -15.69
C SER A 750 17.72 -11.48 -15.54
N LEU A 751 16.45 -11.38 -15.13
CA LEU A 751 15.54 -12.52 -14.94
C LEU A 751 14.64 -12.84 -16.14
N LEU A 752 14.47 -11.93 -17.12
CA LEU A 752 13.47 -12.07 -18.19
C LEU A 752 14.02 -12.16 -19.63
N GLY A 753 15.34 -12.08 -19.82
CA GLY A 753 15.99 -12.69 -20.98
C GLY A 753 16.09 -11.85 -22.26
N ARG A 754 16.75 -10.69 -22.19
CA ARG A 754 17.51 -10.12 -23.32
C ARG A 754 18.99 -9.95 -23.04
N THR A 755 19.39 -9.78 -21.78
CA THR A 755 20.81 -9.75 -21.41
C THR A 755 21.32 -11.13 -20.96
N ASP A 756 22.41 -11.55 -21.58
CA ASP A 756 23.01 -12.88 -21.49
C ASP A 756 23.17 -13.44 -20.06
N ALA A 757 22.75 -14.70 -19.90
CA ALA A 757 23.50 -15.78 -19.25
C ALA A 757 22.98 -16.42 -17.97
N MET A 758 22.19 -15.77 -17.11
CA MET A 758 22.25 -16.20 -15.70
C MET A 758 21.08 -16.99 -15.14
N ARG A 759 19.83 -16.76 -15.56
CA ARG A 759 18.71 -17.54 -15.00
C ARG A 759 18.76 -19.03 -15.37
N PRO A 760 19.05 -19.40 -16.63
CA PRO A 760 19.29 -20.80 -16.98
C PRO A 760 20.59 -21.29 -16.36
N ALA A 761 21.69 -20.52 -16.29
CA ALA A 761 22.94 -21.04 -15.72
C ALA A 761 22.88 -21.30 -14.20
N LEU A 762 22.15 -20.50 -13.42
CA LEU A 762 21.97 -20.71 -11.97
C LEU A 762 20.90 -21.75 -11.62
N SER A 763 19.99 -22.05 -12.56
CA SER A 763 18.94 -23.07 -12.43
C SER A 763 19.36 -24.43 -13.02
N ALA A 764 20.09 -24.42 -14.13
CA ALA A 764 20.54 -25.58 -14.91
C ALA A 764 21.81 -26.19 -14.35
N ALA A 765 22.75 -25.37 -13.90
CA ALA A 765 23.72 -25.83 -12.94
C ALA A 765 22.96 -25.91 -11.63
N GLY A 766 22.87 -27.09 -11.00
CA GLY A 766 22.64 -27.13 -9.56
C GLY A 766 23.59 -26.16 -8.86
N LYS A 767 23.34 -25.85 -7.58
CA LYS A 767 24.19 -24.95 -6.76
C LYS A 767 25.71 -25.19 -6.92
N ASP A 768 26.10 -26.37 -7.40
CA ASP A 768 27.46 -26.82 -7.63
C ASP A 768 28.04 -26.45 -9.02
N GLY A 769 27.31 -26.39 -10.13
CA GLY A 769 27.95 -26.34 -11.47
C GLY A 769 28.64 -25.03 -11.85
N PHE A 770 28.06 -23.87 -11.50
CA PHE A 770 28.75 -22.57 -11.65
C PHE A 770 29.87 -22.43 -10.61
N ALA A 771 29.61 -22.80 -9.36
CA ALA A 771 30.57 -22.70 -8.27
C ALA A 771 31.79 -23.60 -8.50
N ASP A 772 31.60 -24.82 -8.97
CA ASP A 772 32.67 -25.78 -9.32
C ASP A 772 33.44 -25.34 -10.55
N THR A 773 32.76 -24.74 -11.53
CA THR A 773 33.44 -24.18 -12.70
C THR A 773 34.28 -22.97 -12.30
N PHE A 774 33.72 -22.03 -11.54
CA PHE A 774 34.46 -20.89 -11.02
C PHE A 774 35.62 -21.32 -10.09
N HIS A 775 35.41 -22.35 -9.27
CA HIS A 775 36.45 -22.92 -8.41
C HIS A 775 37.61 -23.50 -9.20
N ARG A 776 37.32 -24.30 -10.23
CA ARG A 776 38.36 -24.88 -11.12
C ARG A 776 39.16 -23.80 -11.85
N PHE A 777 38.54 -22.67 -12.17
CA PHE A 777 39.17 -21.59 -12.93
C PHE A 777 39.95 -20.59 -12.09
N ALA A 778 39.37 -20.13 -10.98
CA ALA A 778 39.95 -19.06 -10.16
C ALA A 778 40.62 -19.57 -8.86
N GLY A 779 40.51 -20.87 -8.53
CA GLY A 779 40.97 -21.42 -7.25
C GLY A 779 40.12 -20.96 -6.05
N LEU A 780 38.90 -20.47 -6.33
CA LEU A 780 38.03 -19.78 -5.40
C LEU A 780 36.76 -20.61 -5.13
N ARG A 781 36.53 -21.01 -3.88
CA ARG A 781 35.34 -21.79 -3.50
C ARG A 781 34.22 -20.89 -3.01
N LEU A 782 33.00 -21.08 -3.49
CA LEU A 782 31.83 -20.37 -2.97
C LEU A 782 31.56 -20.78 -1.50
N LYS A 783 31.58 -19.82 -0.58
CA LYS A 783 31.53 -20.08 0.88
C LYS A 783 30.11 -20.17 1.44
N ASP A 784 29.12 -19.55 0.78
CA ASP A 784 27.72 -19.57 1.22
C ASP A 784 26.75 -19.48 0.03
N PRO A 785 26.38 -20.60 -0.60
CA PRO A 785 25.39 -20.61 -1.68
C PRO A 785 23.96 -20.33 -1.20
N GLY A 786 23.69 -20.35 0.11
CA GLY A 786 22.36 -20.22 0.71
C GLY A 786 21.88 -18.78 0.84
N ARG A 787 22.80 -17.82 0.94
CA ARG A 787 22.50 -16.38 1.03
C ARG A 787 22.16 -15.72 -0.31
N LEU A 788 22.23 -16.47 -1.39
CA LEU A 788 22.01 -15.99 -2.76
C LEU A 788 20.54 -15.98 -3.16
N ALA A 789 19.66 -16.75 -2.53
CA ALA A 789 18.33 -16.99 -3.07
C ALA A 789 17.28 -16.08 -2.41
N LEU A 790 16.94 -15.00 -3.11
CA LEU A 790 15.66 -14.34 -2.92
C LEU A 790 14.55 -15.25 -3.49
N GLY A 791 13.45 -15.42 -2.74
CA GLY A 791 12.34 -16.32 -3.04
C GLY A 791 11.40 -15.78 -4.12
N LYS A 792 10.43 -16.60 -4.56
CA LYS A 792 9.38 -16.14 -5.51
C LYS A 792 8.59 -14.94 -4.97
N GLU A 793 8.48 -14.82 -3.65
CA GLU A 793 7.80 -13.72 -2.95
C GLU A 793 8.46 -12.37 -3.22
N ASP A 794 9.77 -12.38 -3.53
CA ASP A 794 10.56 -11.18 -3.72
C ASP A 794 10.32 -10.54 -5.11
N LEU A 795 9.74 -11.29 -6.06
CA LEU A 795 9.38 -10.80 -7.40
C LEU A 795 8.31 -9.71 -7.36
N ALA A 796 7.54 -9.61 -6.26
CA ALA A 796 6.52 -8.59 -6.07
C ALA A 796 7.11 -7.17 -5.90
N LEU A 797 8.42 -7.04 -5.69
CA LEU A 797 9.13 -5.76 -5.49
C LEU A 797 10.03 -5.40 -6.67
N VAL A 798 9.75 -5.97 -7.84
CA VAL A 798 10.29 -5.50 -9.12
C VAL A 798 9.48 -4.28 -9.53
N GLY A 799 10.14 -3.14 -9.63
CA GLY A 799 9.51 -1.92 -10.12
C GLY A 799 10.19 -1.37 -11.35
N THR A 800 9.62 -0.35 -11.96
CA THR A 800 10.23 0.36 -13.08
C THR A 800 11.35 1.29 -12.59
N ARG A 801 12.22 1.71 -13.51
CA ARG A 801 13.22 2.76 -13.25
C ARG A 801 12.58 4.03 -12.69
N ASP A 802 11.42 4.42 -13.21
CA ASP A 802 10.63 5.55 -12.70
C ASP A 802 10.17 5.36 -11.24
N GLN A 803 9.77 4.14 -10.87
CA GLN A 803 9.43 3.83 -9.47
C GLN A 803 10.64 3.95 -8.54
N ARG A 804 11.82 3.46 -8.98
CA ARG A 804 13.08 3.64 -8.26
C ARG A 804 13.45 5.11 -8.08
N ASP A 805 13.34 5.89 -9.16
CA ASP A 805 13.78 7.29 -9.19
C ASP A 805 12.84 8.17 -8.34
N ARG A 806 11.59 7.74 -8.15
CA ARG A 806 10.62 8.28 -7.18
C ARG A 806 10.83 7.82 -5.73
N GLY A 807 11.86 7.01 -5.46
CA GLY A 807 12.21 6.53 -4.13
C GLY A 807 11.37 5.38 -3.61
N LEU A 808 10.58 4.71 -4.47
CA LEU A 808 9.81 3.54 -4.05
C LEU A 808 10.74 2.37 -3.73
N PRO A 809 10.37 1.50 -2.76
CA PRO A 809 11.17 0.36 -2.37
C PRO A 809 11.14 -0.71 -3.46
N VAL A 810 12.03 -0.59 -4.43
CA VAL A 810 12.20 -1.55 -5.52
C VAL A 810 13.53 -2.27 -5.34
N LEU A 811 13.47 -3.59 -5.32
CA LEU A 811 14.65 -4.44 -5.16
C LEU A 811 15.22 -4.85 -6.51
N GLY A 812 14.35 -5.04 -7.50
CA GLY A 812 14.74 -5.23 -8.91
C GLY A 812 14.15 -4.15 -9.80
N ILE A 813 14.80 -3.90 -10.93
CA ILE A 813 14.37 -2.88 -11.91
C ILE A 813 13.92 -3.60 -13.17
N CYS A 814 12.69 -3.35 -13.61
CA CYS A 814 12.22 -3.71 -14.94
C CYS A 814 12.65 -2.60 -15.92
N GLU A 815 13.61 -2.90 -16.80
CA GLU A 815 14.11 -2.02 -17.86
C GLU A 815 14.04 -2.79 -19.18
N ASP A 816 13.31 -2.26 -20.16
CA ASP A 816 13.11 -2.89 -21.49
C ASP A 816 12.59 -4.34 -21.47
N GLY A 817 11.82 -4.69 -20.44
CA GLY A 817 11.27 -6.04 -20.23
C GLY A 817 12.22 -7.00 -19.52
N ASP A 818 13.44 -6.57 -19.20
CA ASP A 818 14.40 -7.29 -18.38
C ASP A 818 14.26 -6.88 -16.91
N VAL A 819 14.24 -7.85 -16.01
CA VAL A 819 14.26 -7.58 -14.57
C VAL A 819 15.68 -7.72 -14.06
N LEU A 820 16.34 -6.60 -13.79
CA LEU A 820 17.66 -6.53 -13.15
C LEU A 820 17.53 -6.83 -11.66
N TRP A 821 18.33 -7.77 -11.18
CA TRP A 821 18.23 -8.32 -9.82
C TRP A 821 19.58 -8.33 -9.11
N PRO A 822 19.75 -7.68 -7.95
CA PRO A 822 21.03 -7.62 -7.24
C PRO A 822 21.39 -8.96 -6.59
N TYR A 823 22.66 -9.35 -6.65
CA TYR A 823 23.24 -10.54 -6.03
C TYR A 823 24.62 -10.22 -5.44
N VAL A 824 25.02 -10.92 -4.38
CA VAL A 824 26.37 -10.81 -3.79
C VAL A 824 26.96 -12.20 -3.57
N TRP A 825 28.11 -12.49 -4.17
CA TRP A 825 28.83 -13.74 -4.00
C TRP A 825 30.04 -13.61 -3.06
N PHE A 826 30.27 -14.67 -2.29
CA PHE A 826 31.37 -14.78 -1.33
C PHE A 826 32.26 -15.96 -1.70
N PHE A 827 33.44 -15.68 -2.22
CA PHE A 827 34.38 -16.69 -2.67
C PHE A 827 35.61 -16.73 -1.77
N GLU A 828 35.96 -17.90 -1.27
CA GLU A 828 37.12 -18.14 -0.41
C GLU A 828 38.27 -18.78 -1.21
N LYS A 829 39.48 -18.23 -1.06
CA LYS A 829 40.68 -18.83 -1.65
C LYS A 829 41.15 -20.04 -0.83
N LEU A 830 41.15 -21.23 -1.44
CA LEU A 830 41.45 -22.47 -0.71
C LEU A 830 42.95 -22.77 -0.57
N SER A 831 43.75 -22.47 -1.59
CA SER A 831 45.16 -22.84 -1.63
C SER A 831 46.07 -21.64 -1.87
N SER A 832 47.35 -21.82 -1.54
CA SER A 832 48.40 -20.87 -1.80
C SER A 832 48.89 -20.90 -3.26
N GLU A 833 48.61 -21.98 -3.99
CA GLU A 833 49.04 -22.15 -5.37
C GLU A 833 48.09 -21.41 -6.33
N PRO A 834 48.62 -20.64 -7.30
CA PRO A 834 47.79 -20.02 -8.32
C PRO A 834 47.08 -21.13 -9.13
N PRO A 835 45.80 -20.93 -9.51
CA PRO A 835 45.11 -21.89 -10.38
C PRO A 835 45.93 -22.06 -11.65
N GLN A 836 46.19 -23.30 -12.08
CA GLN A 836 46.74 -23.51 -13.41
C GLN A 836 45.66 -23.16 -14.42
N PRO A 837 45.82 -22.10 -15.23
CA PRO A 837 44.82 -21.75 -16.23
C PRO A 837 44.66 -22.95 -17.17
N SER A 838 43.48 -23.56 -17.16
CA SER A 838 43.16 -24.60 -18.14
C SER A 838 43.22 -23.97 -19.53
N ALA A 839 43.64 -24.72 -20.56
CA ALA A 839 43.66 -24.22 -21.94
C ALA A 839 42.26 -23.82 -22.47
N ARG A 840 41.18 -24.15 -21.77
CA ARG A 840 39.82 -23.67 -22.05
C ARG A 840 39.55 -22.40 -21.26
N SER A 841 38.91 -21.40 -21.85
CA SER A 841 38.42 -20.21 -21.14
C SER A 841 37.18 -20.52 -20.30
N PHE A 842 36.89 -19.69 -19.30
CA PHE A 842 35.69 -19.80 -18.47
C PHE A 842 34.41 -19.68 -19.31
N LYS A 843 34.45 -18.81 -20.33
CA LYS A 843 33.41 -18.67 -21.37
C LYS A 843 33.08 -20.00 -22.07
N SER A 844 34.10 -20.81 -22.37
CA SER A 844 33.92 -22.12 -23.01
C SER A 844 33.23 -23.13 -22.09
N ALA A 845 33.59 -23.15 -20.80
CA ALA A 845 32.96 -24.03 -19.82
C ALA A 845 31.49 -23.67 -19.53
N LEU A 846 31.15 -22.37 -19.50
CA LEU A 846 29.76 -21.92 -19.39
C LEU A 846 28.92 -22.25 -20.64
N ARG A 847 29.55 -22.22 -21.81
CA ARG A 847 28.90 -22.67 -23.06
C ARG A 847 28.58 -24.16 -23.01
N ASP A 848 29.50 -24.97 -22.50
CA ASP A 848 29.29 -26.42 -22.36
C ASP A 848 28.15 -26.75 -21.37
N LEU A 849 27.87 -25.89 -20.38
CA LEU A 849 26.72 -26.02 -19.46
C LEU A 849 25.37 -25.70 -20.11
N ARG A 850 25.35 -24.89 -21.19
CA ARG A 850 24.13 -24.58 -21.97
C ARG A 850 23.80 -25.67 -23.00
N LEU A 851 24.77 -26.52 -23.31
CA LEU A 851 24.63 -27.69 -24.15
C LEU A 851 24.52 -28.94 -23.25
N GLY A 852 24.07 -30.06 -23.80
CA GLY A 852 23.80 -31.28 -23.03
C GLY A 852 22.38 -31.34 -22.48
N GLU A 853 22.21 -31.95 -21.31
CA GLU A 853 20.91 -32.30 -20.72
C GLU A 853 20.15 -31.08 -20.16
N GLN A 854 18.91 -30.89 -20.62
CA GLN A 854 18.07 -29.73 -20.31
C GLN A 854 16.74 -30.09 -19.65
N ILE A 855 16.48 -31.36 -19.35
CA ILE A 855 15.19 -31.78 -18.78
C ILE A 855 14.85 -31.10 -17.43
N ALA A 856 15.86 -30.72 -16.64
CA ALA A 856 15.67 -29.97 -15.39
C ALA A 856 15.19 -28.53 -15.63
N ASN A 857 15.45 -27.96 -16.80
CA ASN A 857 15.17 -26.57 -17.16
C ASN A 857 13.88 -26.37 -17.95
N LEU A 858 13.18 -27.46 -18.26
CA LEU A 858 11.86 -27.41 -18.88
C LEU A 858 10.80 -27.01 -17.86
N HIS A 859 9.95 -26.08 -18.27
CA HIS A 859 8.74 -25.68 -17.55
C HIS A 859 7.60 -26.66 -17.84
N LEU A 860 6.70 -26.82 -16.87
CA LEU A 860 5.51 -27.67 -16.98
C LEU A 860 4.28 -26.82 -17.25
N GLY A 861 3.49 -27.19 -18.25
CA GLY A 861 2.16 -26.63 -18.44
C GLY A 861 1.07 -27.50 -17.82
N ALA A 862 -0.20 -27.16 -18.06
CA ALA A 862 -1.37 -27.74 -17.38
C ALA A 862 -1.59 -29.26 -17.62
N GLY A 863 -0.84 -29.87 -18.53
CA GLY A 863 -0.91 -31.28 -18.90
C GLY A 863 0.31 -32.13 -18.53
N ALA A 864 1.27 -31.63 -17.73
CA ALA A 864 2.45 -32.40 -17.31
C ALA A 864 2.76 -32.25 -15.82
N GLU A 865 3.39 -33.29 -15.25
CA GLU A 865 3.92 -33.29 -13.89
C GLU A 865 5.36 -33.84 -13.87
N ARG A 866 6.16 -33.43 -12.89
CA ARG A 866 7.54 -33.91 -12.73
C ARG A 866 7.56 -35.14 -11.81
N ASN A 867 8.13 -36.24 -12.28
CA ASN A 867 8.30 -37.48 -11.53
C ASN A 867 9.80 -37.80 -11.41
N GLY A 868 10.43 -37.30 -10.34
CA GLY A 868 11.88 -37.37 -10.19
C GLY A 868 12.62 -36.60 -11.30
N PRO A 869 13.61 -37.21 -11.98
CA PRO A 869 14.31 -36.55 -13.10
C PRO A 869 13.47 -36.52 -14.40
N ARG A 870 12.32 -37.21 -14.44
CA ARG A 870 11.47 -37.36 -15.63
C ARG A 870 10.30 -36.39 -15.62
N ILE A 871 9.71 -36.16 -16.80
CA ILE A 871 8.46 -35.40 -16.95
C ILE A 871 7.42 -36.33 -17.56
N VAL A 872 6.27 -36.48 -16.89
CA VAL A 872 5.17 -37.33 -17.34
C VAL A 872 3.95 -36.50 -17.68
N ALA A 873 3.13 -36.98 -18.61
CA ALA A 873 1.82 -36.40 -18.87
C ALA A 873 0.95 -36.51 -17.60
N GLY A 874 0.47 -35.37 -17.10
CA GLY A 874 -0.39 -35.31 -15.91
C GLY A 874 -1.76 -35.94 -16.15
N ARG A 875 -2.49 -36.27 -15.07
CA ARG A 875 -3.82 -36.91 -15.19
C ARG A 875 -4.88 -36.04 -15.88
N THR A 876 -4.69 -34.73 -15.88
CA THR A 876 -5.59 -33.72 -16.47
C THR A 876 -5.64 -33.86 -17.99
N MET A 877 -6.85 -33.93 -18.56
CA MET A 877 -7.05 -33.91 -20.03
C MET A 877 -7.00 -32.48 -20.59
N ALA A 878 -6.03 -31.69 -20.13
CA ALA A 878 -5.89 -30.30 -20.55
C ALA A 878 -5.20 -30.22 -21.91
N GLU A 879 -5.85 -29.56 -22.86
CA GLU A 879 -5.25 -29.18 -24.13
C GLU A 879 -4.28 -28.00 -23.93
N GLY A 880 -3.10 -28.06 -24.55
CA GLY A 880 -2.08 -27.02 -24.41
C GLY A 880 -0.64 -27.54 -24.44
N HIS A 881 0.30 -26.64 -24.15
CA HIS A 881 1.71 -27.00 -23.94
C HIS A 881 1.85 -27.82 -22.66
N ALA A 882 2.31 -29.06 -22.79
CA ALA A 882 2.63 -29.92 -21.66
C ALA A 882 4.01 -29.54 -21.09
N ILE A 883 4.98 -29.21 -21.95
CA ILE A 883 6.26 -28.61 -21.55
C ILE A 883 6.65 -27.45 -22.47
N TYR A 884 7.44 -26.52 -21.95
CA TYR A 884 8.03 -25.42 -22.70
C TYR A 884 9.37 -24.97 -22.08
N GLY A 885 10.23 -24.28 -22.82
CA GLY A 885 11.60 -23.94 -22.41
C GLY A 885 12.65 -24.99 -22.86
N PRO A 886 13.89 -24.99 -22.35
CA PRO A 886 14.52 -23.88 -21.62
C PRO A 886 14.61 -22.65 -22.54
N PHE A 887 14.70 -21.45 -21.98
CA PHE A 887 14.89 -20.20 -22.73
C PHE A 887 16.39 -19.89 -22.88
N LEU A 888 17.06 -20.54 -23.84
CA LEU A 888 18.53 -20.48 -23.96
C LEU A 888 18.99 -19.50 -25.04
N ALA A 889 19.81 -18.53 -24.68
CA ALA A 889 20.59 -17.76 -25.66
C ALA A 889 21.79 -18.60 -26.14
N LEU A 890 21.73 -19.04 -27.40
CA LEU A 890 22.81 -19.75 -28.08
C LEU A 890 23.37 -18.88 -29.20
N GLU A 891 24.67 -19.00 -29.48
CA GLU A 891 25.30 -18.32 -30.62
C GLU A 891 24.76 -18.88 -31.94
N GLY A 892 24.82 -18.09 -33.02
CA GLY A 892 24.50 -18.58 -34.35
C GLY A 892 25.29 -19.84 -34.73
N GLY A 893 24.62 -20.80 -35.36
CA GLY A 893 25.20 -22.09 -35.73
C GLY A 893 24.16 -23.20 -35.89
N ASP A 894 24.64 -24.40 -36.23
CA ASP A 894 23.81 -25.58 -36.39
C ASP A 894 23.72 -26.37 -35.09
N TYR A 895 22.51 -26.78 -34.73
CA TYR A 895 22.20 -27.44 -33.48
C TYR A 895 21.25 -28.62 -33.69
N ARG A 896 21.24 -29.51 -32.70
CA ARG A 896 20.33 -30.64 -32.59
C ARG A 896 19.72 -30.68 -31.20
N VAL A 897 18.39 -30.73 -31.13
CA VAL A 897 17.64 -31.10 -29.93
C VAL A 897 17.28 -32.58 -30.02
N THR A 898 17.55 -33.36 -28.97
CA THR A 898 17.17 -34.77 -28.85
C THR A 898 16.30 -34.98 -27.62
N LEU A 899 15.02 -35.31 -27.82
CA LEU A 899 14.07 -35.63 -26.76
C LEU A 899 13.93 -37.15 -26.65
N ALA A 900 14.33 -37.75 -25.53
CA ALA A 900 14.15 -39.19 -25.32
C ALA A 900 12.90 -39.48 -24.49
N PHE A 901 12.03 -40.34 -25.00
CA PHE A 901 10.78 -40.75 -24.36
C PHE A 901 10.84 -42.24 -24.03
N SER A 902 10.57 -42.60 -22.77
CA SER A 902 10.32 -44.01 -22.41
C SER A 902 8.87 -44.42 -22.66
N ARG A 903 7.97 -43.44 -22.80
CA ARG A 903 6.58 -43.62 -23.19
C ARG A 903 6.11 -42.44 -24.03
N LEU A 904 5.43 -42.71 -25.14
CA LEU A 904 4.73 -41.71 -25.94
C LEU A 904 3.61 -42.38 -26.75
N ALA A 905 2.38 -42.30 -26.24
CA ALA A 905 1.24 -43.00 -26.82
C ALA A 905 -0.07 -42.20 -26.66
N GLY A 906 -1.04 -42.45 -27.53
CA GLY A 906 -2.41 -41.98 -27.31
C GLY A 906 -3.05 -42.75 -26.15
N ARG A 907 -3.85 -42.07 -25.32
CA ARG A 907 -4.61 -42.74 -24.25
C ARG A 907 -5.60 -43.76 -24.85
N ARG A 908 -5.95 -44.80 -24.09
CA ARG A 908 -6.92 -45.81 -24.54
C ARG A 908 -8.28 -45.14 -24.81
N GLY A 909 -8.79 -45.27 -26.03
CA GLY A 909 -10.03 -44.61 -26.46
C GLY A 909 -9.84 -43.18 -26.97
N ALA A 910 -8.61 -42.70 -27.09
CA ALA A 910 -8.33 -41.37 -27.65
C ALA A 910 -8.78 -41.28 -29.13
N PRO A 911 -9.22 -40.09 -29.60
CA PRO A 911 -9.61 -39.88 -30.99
C PRO A 911 -8.48 -40.21 -31.97
N LYS A 912 -8.81 -40.62 -33.20
CA LYS A 912 -7.81 -40.80 -34.29
C LYS A 912 -7.00 -39.53 -34.60
N THR A 913 -7.50 -38.37 -34.17
CA THR A 913 -6.87 -37.06 -34.30
C THR A 913 -5.85 -36.75 -33.19
N THR A 914 -5.57 -37.70 -32.30
CA THR A 914 -4.60 -37.53 -31.21
C THR A 914 -3.20 -37.29 -31.76
N ARG A 915 -2.65 -36.13 -31.43
CA ARG A 915 -1.33 -35.69 -31.87
C ARG A 915 -0.60 -34.98 -30.74
N ALA A 916 0.71 -35.15 -30.73
CA ALA A 916 1.63 -34.27 -30.02
C ALA A 916 2.41 -33.46 -31.05
N VAL A 917 2.77 -32.22 -30.71
CA VAL A 917 3.59 -31.36 -31.57
C VAL A 917 4.81 -30.94 -30.77
N VAL A 918 6.00 -31.22 -31.30
CA VAL A 918 7.26 -30.71 -30.74
C VAL A 918 7.74 -29.57 -31.61
N GLU A 919 7.97 -28.42 -30.99
CA GLU A 919 8.48 -27.22 -31.66
C GLU A 919 9.79 -26.81 -31.00
N VAL A 920 10.73 -26.34 -31.82
CA VAL A 920 11.88 -25.58 -31.37
C VAL A 920 11.77 -24.19 -31.98
N SER A 921 11.62 -23.17 -31.13
CA SER A 921 11.46 -21.78 -31.56
C SER A 921 12.58 -20.90 -31.02
N ALA A 922 12.83 -19.76 -31.64
CA ALA A 922 13.68 -18.70 -31.12
C ALA A 922 12.94 -17.36 -31.18
N GLY A 923 12.48 -16.88 -30.02
CA GLY A 923 11.47 -15.82 -29.97
C GLY A 923 10.15 -16.29 -30.59
N ASP A 924 9.59 -15.49 -31.50
CA ASP A 924 8.34 -15.81 -32.21
C ASP A 924 8.52 -16.71 -33.44
N GLU A 925 9.77 -17.07 -33.76
CA GLU A 925 10.12 -17.84 -34.96
C GLU A 925 10.23 -19.34 -34.63
N ILE A 926 9.38 -20.17 -35.24
CA ILE A 926 9.50 -21.63 -35.16
C ILE A 926 10.60 -22.07 -36.13
N LEU A 927 11.72 -22.55 -35.59
CA LEU A 927 12.88 -22.98 -36.37
C LEU A 927 12.67 -24.38 -36.96
N VAL A 928 12.07 -25.27 -36.17
CA VAL A 928 11.73 -26.63 -36.59
C VAL A 928 10.54 -27.14 -35.78
N GLN A 929 9.66 -27.89 -36.43
CA GLN A 929 8.47 -28.49 -35.81
C GLN A 929 8.26 -29.90 -36.35
N GLU A 930 7.95 -30.84 -35.46
CA GLU A 930 7.57 -32.20 -35.79
C GLU A 930 6.20 -32.52 -35.17
N THR A 931 5.28 -33.05 -35.98
CA THR A 931 3.97 -33.53 -35.50
C THR A 931 3.98 -35.05 -35.38
N ILE A 932 3.72 -35.54 -34.18
CA ILE A 932 3.70 -36.96 -33.85
C ILE A 932 2.24 -37.43 -33.82
N GLY A 933 1.81 -38.13 -34.87
CA GLY A 933 0.50 -38.79 -34.93
C GLY A 933 0.48 -40.06 -34.08
N LEU A 934 -0.44 -40.16 -33.12
CA LEU A 934 -0.49 -41.27 -32.16
C LEU A 934 -1.67 -42.23 -32.42
N ALA A 935 -2.17 -42.24 -33.66
CA ALA A 935 -3.43 -42.86 -34.03
C ALA A 935 -3.49 -44.38 -33.79
N GLN A 936 -2.36 -45.09 -33.74
CA GLN A 936 -2.30 -46.51 -33.41
C GLN A 936 -0.92 -46.84 -32.85
N SER A 937 -0.86 -47.42 -31.64
CA SER A 937 0.29 -48.13 -31.03
C SER A 937 1.65 -47.79 -31.64
N VAL A 938 2.23 -46.65 -31.24
CA VAL A 938 3.65 -46.38 -31.55
C VAL A 938 4.46 -47.54 -30.99
N GLN A 939 5.23 -48.20 -31.85
CA GLN A 939 6.15 -49.26 -31.46
C GLN A 939 7.03 -48.75 -30.30
N PRO A 940 7.28 -49.58 -29.26
CA PRO A 940 8.08 -49.20 -28.09
C PRO A 940 9.54 -48.76 -28.42
N ASP A 941 9.92 -48.77 -29.69
CA ASP A 941 11.31 -48.63 -30.15
C ASP A 941 11.65 -47.21 -30.63
N ARG A 942 10.68 -46.30 -30.82
CA ARG A 942 10.98 -44.87 -31.05
C ARG A 942 11.20 -44.15 -29.72
N THR A 943 12.37 -44.42 -29.14
CA THR A 943 12.81 -43.89 -27.84
C THR A 943 13.40 -42.48 -27.90
N ALA A 944 13.63 -41.90 -29.09
CA ALA A 944 14.14 -40.53 -29.21
C ALA A 944 13.63 -39.79 -30.46
N LEU A 945 13.30 -38.51 -30.30
CA LEU A 945 13.03 -37.55 -31.35
C LEU A 945 14.22 -36.59 -31.47
N ALA A 946 14.82 -36.50 -32.66
CA ALA A 946 15.91 -35.56 -32.95
C ALA A 946 15.45 -34.51 -33.96
N LEU A 947 15.63 -33.23 -33.62
CA LEU A 947 15.29 -32.07 -34.44
C LEU A 947 16.56 -31.26 -34.70
N ASP A 948 16.95 -31.14 -35.97
CA ASP A 948 18.05 -30.30 -36.40
C ASP A 948 17.53 -28.91 -36.76
N PHE A 949 18.25 -27.87 -36.34
CA PHE A 949 17.89 -26.47 -36.62
C PHE A 949 19.15 -25.60 -36.70
N THR A 950 19.02 -24.45 -37.36
CA THR A 950 20.08 -23.45 -37.48
C THR A 950 19.62 -22.17 -36.80
N LEU A 951 20.46 -21.62 -35.92
CA LEU A 951 20.26 -20.29 -35.34
C LEU A 951 21.00 -19.25 -36.17
N THR A 952 20.33 -18.15 -36.46
CA THR A 952 20.96 -16.97 -37.06
C THR A 952 21.86 -16.28 -36.03
N ALA A 953 22.71 -15.35 -36.49
CA ALA A 953 23.69 -14.68 -35.62
C ALA A 953 23.06 -13.79 -34.54
N ASP A 954 21.76 -13.51 -34.62
CA ASP A 954 21.04 -12.66 -33.67
C ASP A 954 20.54 -13.51 -32.47
N PRO A 955 21.02 -13.26 -31.24
CA PRO A 955 20.73 -14.10 -30.08
C PRO A 955 19.28 -13.95 -29.63
N LYS A 956 18.39 -14.76 -30.21
CA LYS A 956 17.03 -14.98 -29.70
C LYS A 956 17.02 -16.17 -28.73
N PRO A 957 16.24 -16.14 -27.64
CA PRO A 957 16.15 -17.26 -26.71
C PRO A 957 15.48 -18.44 -27.42
N LEU A 958 16.24 -19.54 -27.55
CA LEU A 958 15.74 -20.84 -27.99
C LEU A 958 14.73 -21.36 -26.98
N GLU A 959 13.65 -21.98 -27.42
CA GLU A 959 12.61 -22.60 -26.61
C GLU A 959 12.19 -23.94 -27.24
N ILE A 960 12.05 -25.00 -26.44
CA ILE A 960 11.52 -26.30 -26.86
C ILE A 960 10.10 -26.45 -26.29
N ARG A 961 9.10 -26.63 -27.14
CA ARG A 961 7.70 -26.80 -26.72
C ARG A 961 7.21 -28.19 -27.08
N LEU A 962 6.42 -28.81 -26.20
CA LEU A 962 5.62 -30.00 -26.51
C LEU A 962 4.16 -29.66 -26.26
N TRP A 963 3.40 -29.52 -27.32
CA TRP A 963 1.95 -29.30 -27.27
C TRP A 963 1.20 -30.63 -27.39
N THR A 964 0.10 -30.78 -26.67
CA THR A 964 -0.79 -31.94 -26.74
C THR A 964 -2.26 -31.51 -26.74
N ASN A 965 -3.12 -32.31 -27.36
CA ASN A 965 -4.58 -32.11 -27.32
C ASN A 965 -5.25 -32.74 -26.08
N GLY A 966 -4.51 -32.95 -24.99
CA GLY A 966 -5.03 -33.56 -23.74
C GLY A 966 -5.23 -35.08 -23.77
N HIS A 967 -5.02 -35.74 -24.92
CA HIS A 967 -5.20 -37.19 -25.08
C HIS A 967 -3.89 -37.98 -25.26
N VAL A 968 -2.75 -37.32 -25.06
CA VAL A 968 -1.42 -37.92 -25.16
C VAL A 968 -0.94 -38.35 -23.77
N ASP A 969 -0.29 -39.49 -23.70
CA ASP A 969 0.39 -40.01 -22.52
C ASP A 969 1.88 -40.17 -22.84
N PHE A 970 2.74 -39.46 -22.11
CA PHE A 970 4.18 -39.47 -22.36
C PHE A 970 4.99 -39.50 -21.06
N GLU A 971 6.21 -40.00 -21.17
CA GLU A 971 7.26 -39.96 -20.14
C GLU A 971 8.57 -39.56 -20.83
N LEU A 972 8.96 -38.30 -20.62
CA LEU A 972 10.20 -37.72 -21.13
C LEU A 972 11.33 -38.00 -20.14
N GLU A 973 12.40 -38.64 -20.61
CA GLU A 973 13.56 -39.01 -19.81
C GLU A 973 14.77 -38.10 -20.00
N SER A 974 14.93 -37.54 -21.21
CA SER A 974 15.98 -36.56 -21.48
C SER A 974 15.58 -35.56 -22.55
N ALA A 975 16.17 -34.36 -22.48
CA ALA A 975 16.08 -33.32 -23.48
C ALA A 975 17.48 -32.75 -23.70
N LYS A 976 18.21 -33.22 -24.72
CA LYS A 976 19.61 -32.85 -24.94
C LYS A 976 19.76 -31.87 -26.09
N ILE A 977 20.58 -30.83 -25.91
CA ILE A 977 20.94 -29.89 -26.97
C ILE A 977 22.43 -30.07 -27.30
N ALA A 978 22.76 -30.26 -28.58
CA ALA A 978 24.14 -30.34 -29.03
C ALA A 978 24.36 -29.38 -30.21
N ARG A 979 25.51 -28.72 -30.26
CA ARG A 979 25.97 -28.06 -31.49
C ARG A 979 26.45 -29.14 -32.46
N ARG A 980 26.06 -29.05 -33.73
CA ARG A 980 26.42 -30.02 -34.76
C ARG A 980 27.82 -29.80 -35.33
#